data_AF-A0A1F5V984-F1
#
_entry.id   AF-A0A1F5V984-F1
#
_cell.length_a   1.000
_cell.length_b   1.000
_cell.length_c   1.000
_cell.angle_alpha   90.00
_cell.angle_beta   90.00
_cell.angle_gamma   90.00
#
_symmetry.space_group_name_H-M   'P 1'
#
loop_
_entity.id
_entity.type
_entity.pdbx_description
1 polymer ?
#
loop_
_entity_poly.entity_id
_entity_poly.type
_entity_poly.pdbx_seq_one_letter_code
_entity_poly.pdbx_strand_id
1 'polypeptide(L)'
;MCSERLRKIYFLVFVCLIAGIVYAQERSLDMVSQEGDQKQSMVLSELKVEVKILGAIAETQMMMTFYNPHERQLAGDLYFPLPEGAFVSGYALDINGVMVDGVVVEREKARVVFEDLTRRRIDPGLVEWTKGNNFKARVFPMPPKGSRKVMVRYITELIHNDQGTFYHLPLKYKEKVKDFSLRIELVKSVVKPQEKKSGFGTISFKEWQKQYIAELHQEDIQLNEDLMIELPEVETQNVTVQKNKAGDYYFLITDYPKKTAESIAGKRMVPRRIGLYWDASGSRGKSDHERELNILHDYCTGLREAKVVVELVVFRNEAEKGKEYVIANGNCEALIKELLGVAYDGGTQIGSLRSIKTAPDFYLLFTDGLSNFGKEETKEFNAPVYAISGDATANHVLLHYMANKSGGRYFNLSKLTDKKVVEHIGQARFDFQSAVVRTGQIGEAYPTHSGPAGDRLLITGMLMTDDAEVSIKYSAGGKTVLEKKYKIKTSDASSGDLLMTYWAQSKINELMIFSRKNNEKLVETGKKYGLVTPGTSLMVLDNLNQYVQYEIMPPETLSEMRKQYIKMMEMRQSDRKKYEQSKIDRVLKLWERRISWWETEYPKIEKKKAMETKPVAVMERQRPSDTARKQVPARPERRISQPGIGGIVTDSEGAPLPGATITLNKESFSRAVITDVDGFYFFGNLEPGTYNLRAEMEAFQANTIENINYSQGQRLDFPIVMEITVGEVIKVTGEYAAVDTAKSVVTEHIAGKPAESVPVGRDNVGYLRLAPRERKSTTADRREDNTAISIEPWKPDMPYSNAIKKSLSGKEYEAYLEQKKQYGNIPAFFLDCADIFFANKRTELGLRILSNIAELELENAHFLRILGHRLEQVGMLELSSMAFEEVLKLRPEEPQSWRDLALVLAELKQYERAIELLNHVIMTKWDRFDEIELIALMDMNAIIPLARKAGISEFKVVPQLLQLLDLDIRIVLTWDADMTDIDLWVIEPTEEKAFYSNKLTSIGGLVSRDFTQGYGPEEYLIKKAMKGRYKIQVNYYGSNTQTLLGPVTLQVNIFTNYSRPNEQKKSITMRLDNKKDVLTVGEIEL
;
A
#
# COMPACT_ATOMS: atom_id res chain seq x y z
N MET A 1 -30.62 57.54 -29.75
CA MET A 1 -29.42 57.03 -30.46
C MET A 1 -28.13 57.00 -29.61
N CYS A 2 -28.19 57.13 -28.27
CA CYS A 2 -27.00 56.99 -27.40
C CYS A 2 -27.03 55.76 -26.47
N SER A 3 -28.15 55.02 -26.34
CA SER A 3 -28.23 53.85 -25.46
C SER A 3 -27.96 52.49 -26.14
N GLU A 4 -27.99 52.42 -27.48
CA GLU A 4 -27.69 51.17 -28.21
C GLU A 4 -26.20 50.93 -28.45
N ARG A 5 -25.35 51.97 -28.41
CA ARG A 5 -23.90 51.81 -28.54
C ARG A 5 -23.23 51.35 -27.24
N LEU A 6 -23.77 51.70 -26.06
CA LEU A 6 -23.25 51.20 -24.78
C LEU A 6 -23.58 49.71 -24.56
N ARG A 7 -24.75 49.23 -25.03
CA ARG A 7 -25.13 47.80 -24.91
C ARG A 7 -24.29 46.87 -25.77
N LYS A 8 -23.81 47.33 -26.94
CA LYS A 8 -22.91 46.53 -27.79
C LYS A 8 -21.46 46.47 -27.29
N ILE A 9 -20.98 47.48 -26.55
CA ILE A 9 -19.64 47.47 -25.95
C ILE A 9 -19.59 46.61 -24.69
N TYR A 10 -20.64 46.60 -23.86
CA TYR A 10 -20.71 45.68 -22.72
C TYR A 10 -20.98 44.22 -23.14
N PHE A 11 -21.69 43.97 -24.25
CA PHE A 11 -21.88 42.60 -24.76
C PHE A 11 -20.60 42.05 -25.42
N LEU A 12 -19.76 42.89 -26.04
CA LEU A 12 -18.46 42.44 -26.57
C LEU A 12 -17.41 42.21 -25.47
N VAL A 13 -17.46 42.94 -24.36
CA VAL A 13 -16.53 42.75 -23.23
C VAL A 13 -16.98 41.61 -22.30
N PHE A 14 -18.29 41.29 -22.23
CA PHE A 14 -18.80 40.16 -21.43
C PHE A 14 -18.75 38.82 -22.19
N VAL A 15 -18.70 38.81 -23.52
CA VAL A 15 -18.48 37.61 -24.33
C VAL A 15 -16.98 37.22 -24.43
N CYS A 16 -16.07 38.12 -24.07
CA CYS A 16 -14.63 37.80 -23.98
C CYS A 16 -14.15 37.38 -22.57
N LEU A 17 -15.03 37.28 -21.56
CA LEU A 17 -14.68 36.91 -20.17
C LEU A 17 -15.32 35.60 -19.69
N ILE A 18 -15.99 34.84 -20.57
CA ILE A 18 -16.48 33.47 -20.29
C ILE A 18 -15.86 32.47 -21.29
N ALA A 19 -14.58 32.67 -21.63
CA ALA A 19 -13.70 31.56 -21.98
C ALA A 19 -12.96 31.19 -20.69
N GLY A 20 -13.70 30.61 -19.74
CA GLY A 20 -13.07 29.90 -18.64
C GLY A 20 -12.21 28.83 -19.28
N ILE A 21 -10.90 29.06 -19.25
CA ILE A 21 -9.89 28.07 -19.58
C ILE A 21 -10.12 26.96 -18.57
N VAL A 22 -10.91 25.96 -18.97
CA VAL A 22 -10.72 24.62 -18.46
C VAL A 22 -9.27 24.34 -18.81
N TYR A 23 -8.39 24.35 -17.81
CA TYR A 23 -7.09 23.70 -17.95
C TYR A 23 -7.41 22.22 -18.20
N ALA A 24 -7.68 21.89 -19.46
CA ALA A 24 -7.37 20.58 -19.96
C ALA A 24 -5.87 20.47 -19.71
N GLN A 25 -5.50 19.70 -18.69
CA GLN A 25 -4.12 19.40 -18.38
C GLN A 25 -3.49 18.96 -19.70
N GLU A 26 -2.58 19.77 -20.25
CA GLU A 26 -1.96 19.49 -21.53
C GLU A 26 -1.29 18.12 -21.43
N ARG A 27 -1.77 17.18 -22.24
CA ARG A 27 -1.32 15.78 -22.26
C ARG A 27 -0.05 15.67 -23.09
N SER A 28 1.08 16.19 -22.58
CA SER A 28 2.38 15.99 -23.22
C SER A 28 2.98 14.65 -22.81
N LEU A 29 3.56 13.94 -23.79
CA LEU A 29 4.47 12.83 -23.56
C LEU A 29 5.77 13.41 -23.00
N ASP A 30 5.80 13.60 -21.69
CA ASP A 30 6.93 14.21 -21.02
C ASP A 30 7.84 13.12 -20.45
N MET A 31 9.13 13.21 -20.79
CA MET A 31 10.19 12.50 -20.11
C MET A 31 11.01 13.52 -19.32
N VAL A 32 10.81 13.54 -18.00
CA VAL A 32 11.37 14.55 -17.10
C VAL A 32 12.37 13.89 -16.14
N SER A 33 13.54 14.50 -15.99
CA SER A 33 14.43 14.22 -14.85
C SER A 33 14.21 15.26 -13.75
N GLN A 34 13.96 14.83 -12.51
CA GLN A 34 13.90 15.72 -11.35
C GLN A 34 15.23 15.72 -10.58
N GLU A 35 15.84 16.90 -10.45
CA GLU A 35 16.94 17.19 -9.52
C GLU A 35 16.76 18.63 -9.03
N GLY A 36 16.38 18.81 -7.75
CA GLY A 36 16.01 20.12 -7.22
C GLY A 36 14.73 20.71 -7.85
N ASP A 37 14.65 22.04 -7.96
CA ASP A 37 13.47 22.79 -8.46
C ASP A 37 13.40 22.95 -10.00
N GLN A 38 14.37 22.43 -10.77
CA GLN A 38 14.40 22.60 -12.24
C GLN A 38 14.17 21.28 -13.01
N LYS A 39 13.11 21.24 -13.82
CA LYS A 39 12.83 20.14 -14.76
C LYS A 39 13.76 20.22 -15.98
N GLN A 40 14.48 19.15 -16.27
CA GLN A 40 15.21 18.98 -17.54
C GLN A 40 14.46 17.99 -18.43
N SER A 41 14.07 18.45 -19.62
CA SER A 41 13.26 17.69 -20.58
C SER A 41 14.13 17.04 -21.65
N MET A 42 13.78 15.81 -22.03
CA MET A 42 14.43 15.10 -23.14
C MET A 42 13.71 15.37 -24.47
N VAL A 43 14.41 15.14 -25.59
CA VAL A 43 13.86 15.40 -26.92
C VAL A 43 13.40 14.10 -27.56
N LEU A 44 12.13 14.03 -27.97
CA LEU A 44 11.62 12.94 -28.81
C LEU A 44 12.17 13.12 -30.22
N SER A 45 13.18 12.33 -30.58
CA SER A 45 13.88 12.44 -31.87
C SER A 45 13.19 11.65 -32.99
N GLU A 46 12.68 10.46 -32.68
CA GLU A 46 12.04 9.55 -33.65
C GLU A 46 10.76 8.99 -33.04
N LEU A 47 9.69 8.93 -33.83
CA LEU A 47 8.43 8.29 -33.48
C LEU A 47 7.95 7.41 -34.63
N LYS A 48 7.90 6.09 -34.39
CA LYS A 48 7.32 5.11 -35.31
C LYS A 48 6.04 4.56 -34.72
N VAL A 49 4.93 4.72 -35.44
CA VAL A 49 3.61 4.24 -35.01
C VAL A 49 3.11 3.18 -35.98
N GLU A 50 2.83 1.99 -35.46
CA GLU A 50 2.19 0.91 -36.19
C GLU A 50 0.81 0.63 -35.58
N VAL A 51 -0.24 0.65 -36.40
CA VAL A 51 -1.62 0.43 -35.98
C VAL A 51 -2.17 -0.78 -36.72
N LYS A 52 -2.73 -1.74 -36.00
CA LYS A 52 -3.46 -2.89 -36.55
C LYS A 52 -4.90 -2.86 -36.08
N ILE A 53 -5.82 -2.71 -37.02
CA ILE A 53 -7.25 -2.60 -36.75
C ILE A 53 -7.93 -3.90 -37.19
N LEU A 54 -8.67 -4.52 -36.28
CA LEU A 54 -9.38 -5.78 -36.48
C LEU A 54 -10.78 -5.68 -35.87
N GLY A 55 -11.81 -5.68 -36.73
CA GLY A 55 -13.19 -5.48 -36.28
C GLY A 55 -13.35 -4.13 -35.57
N ALA A 56 -13.84 -4.16 -34.34
CA ALA A 56 -14.13 -2.96 -33.53
C ALA A 56 -12.99 -2.52 -32.59
N ILE A 57 -11.81 -3.12 -32.71
CA ILE A 57 -10.65 -2.85 -31.84
C ILE A 57 -9.38 -2.58 -32.65
N ALA A 58 -8.43 -1.88 -32.04
CA ALA A 58 -7.14 -1.56 -32.64
C ALA A 58 -5.99 -1.82 -31.66
N GLU A 59 -4.90 -2.42 -32.15
CA GLU A 59 -3.61 -2.47 -31.46
C GLU A 59 -2.72 -1.36 -32.02
N THR A 60 -2.15 -0.56 -31.15
CA THR A 60 -1.21 0.51 -31.51
C THR A 60 0.13 0.24 -30.85
N GLN A 61 1.19 0.22 -31.64
CA GLN A 61 2.57 0.11 -31.19
C GLN A 61 3.29 1.42 -31.50
N MET A 62 3.83 2.06 -30.46
CA MET A 62 4.60 3.30 -30.56
C MET A 62 6.04 3.02 -30.15
N MET A 63 6.97 3.18 -31.09
CA MET A 63 8.41 3.13 -30.85
C MET A 63 8.94 4.56 -30.82
N MET A 64 9.51 4.95 -29.69
CA MET A 64 9.95 6.32 -29.39
C MET A 64 11.44 6.32 -29.11
N THR A 65 12.20 7.14 -29.83
CA THR A 65 13.63 7.37 -29.57
C THR A 65 13.82 8.70 -28.86
N PHE A 66 14.19 8.67 -27.58
CA PHE A 66 14.47 9.85 -26.78
C PHE A 66 15.97 10.16 -26.79
N TYR A 67 16.33 11.41 -27.08
CA TYR A 67 17.70 11.92 -27.06
C TYR A 67 17.92 12.81 -25.83
N ASN A 68 19.03 12.59 -25.13
CA ASN A 68 19.48 13.42 -24.03
C ASN A 68 20.42 14.52 -24.55
N PRO A 69 19.99 15.80 -24.60
CA PRO A 69 20.84 16.88 -25.09
C PRO A 69 21.91 17.34 -24.07
N HIS A 70 21.88 16.85 -22.84
CA HIS A 70 22.76 17.28 -21.76
C HIS A 70 24.07 16.49 -21.72
N GLU A 71 25.12 17.11 -21.14
CA GLU A 71 26.46 16.51 -20.97
C GLU A 71 26.54 15.51 -19.80
N ARG A 72 25.42 15.27 -19.12
CA ARG A 72 25.33 14.38 -17.96
C ARG A 72 24.31 13.28 -18.19
N GLN A 73 24.49 12.17 -17.50
CA GLN A 73 23.56 11.05 -17.51
C GLN A 73 22.28 11.46 -16.75
N LEU A 74 21.12 11.15 -17.32
CA LEU A 74 19.82 11.50 -16.73
C LEU A 74 18.96 10.25 -16.54
N ALA A 75 17.98 10.36 -15.64
CA ALA A 75 16.85 9.43 -15.52
C ALA A 75 15.58 10.13 -15.99
N GLY A 76 14.74 9.45 -16.75
CA GLY A 76 13.49 10.00 -17.27
C GLY A 76 12.29 9.20 -16.79
N ASP A 77 11.31 9.88 -16.19
CA ASP A 77 9.98 9.29 -16.00
C ASP A 77 9.13 9.60 -17.25
N LEU A 78 8.81 8.59 -18.04
CA LEU A 78 7.93 8.67 -19.20
C LEU A 78 6.47 8.52 -18.76
N TYR A 79 5.71 9.58 -18.95
CA TYR A 79 4.26 9.58 -18.77
C TYR A 79 3.58 9.53 -20.13
N PHE A 80 2.77 8.50 -20.38
CA PHE A 80 2.02 8.40 -21.62
C PHE A 80 0.51 8.27 -21.32
N PRO A 81 -0.28 9.31 -21.63
CA PRO A 81 -1.72 9.28 -21.44
C PRO A 81 -2.36 8.43 -22.54
N LEU A 82 -3.10 7.40 -22.15
CA LEU A 82 -3.77 6.54 -23.12
C LEU A 82 -5.14 7.10 -23.52
N PRO A 83 -5.63 6.82 -24.74
CA PRO A 83 -7.02 7.09 -25.14
C PRO A 83 -8.02 6.48 -24.15
N GLU A 84 -9.20 7.06 -24.01
CA GLU A 84 -10.21 6.49 -23.10
C GLU A 84 -10.56 5.04 -23.50
N GLY A 85 -10.56 4.11 -22.54
CA GLY A 85 -10.80 2.69 -22.78
C GLY A 85 -9.59 1.91 -23.32
N ALA A 86 -8.44 2.56 -23.51
CA ALA A 86 -7.21 1.91 -23.91
C ALA A 86 -6.48 1.23 -22.75
N PHE A 87 -5.70 0.19 -23.04
CA PHE A 87 -4.88 -0.50 -22.05
C PHE A 87 -3.54 -0.97 -22.63
N VAL A 88 -2.49 -0.95 -21.82
CA VAL A 88 -1.14 -1.39 -22.24
C VAL A 88 -1.12 -2.91 -22.37
N SER A 89 -0.74 -3.38 -23.55
CA SER A 89 -0.56 -4.80 -23.88
C SER A 89 0.92 -5.20 -24.02
N GLY A 90 1.85 -4.25 -23.99
CA GLY A 90 3.28 -4.55 -24.04
C GLY A 90 4.19 -3.35 -23.84
N TYR A 91 5.41 -3.63 -23.42
CA TYR A 91 6.48 -2.65 -23.26
C TYR A 91 7.81 -3.31 -23.65
N ALA A 92 8.70 -2.58 -24.31
CA ALA A 92 10.08 -3.00 -24.50
C ALA A 92 11.04 -1.82 -24.37
N LEU A 93 12.24 -2.11 -23.89
CA LEU A 93 13.32 -1.15 -23.75
C LEU A 93 14.53 -1.62 -24.54
N ASP A 94 15.24 -0.68 -25.17
CA ASP A 94 16.51 -0.97 -25.81
C ASP A 94 17.63 -1.19 -24.79
N ILE A 95 18.20 -2.41 -24.80
CA ILE A 95 19.39 -2.79 -24.05
C ILE A 95 20.47 -3.21 -25.04
N ASN A 96 21.57 -2.46 -25.07
CA ASN A 96 22.73 -2.71 -25.94
C ASN A 96 22.40 -2.83 -27.43
N GLY A 97 21.41 -2.06 -27.92
CA GLY A 97 20.98 -2.04 -29.31
C GLY A 97 19.91 -3.09 -29.66
N VAL A 98 19.44 -3.86 -28.68
CA VAL A 98 18.41 -4.88 -28.83
C VAL A 98 17.17 -4.46 -28.05
N MET A 99 16.00 -4.45 -28.71
CA MET A 99 14.72 -4.25 -28.02
C MET A 99 14.40 -5.49 -27.17
N VAL A 100 14.38 -5.31 -25.85
CA VAL A 100 14.07 -6.36 -24.87
C VAL A 100 12.66 -6.13 -24.35
N ASP A 101 11.80 -7.13 -24.53
CA ASP A 101 10.43 -7.11 -24.01
C ASP A 101 10.41 -7.17 -22.48
N GLY A 102 9.54 -6.39 -21.86
CA GLY A 102 9.27 -6.47 -20.43
C GLY A 102 8.68 -7.82 -20.06
N VAL A 103 9.17 -8.40 -18.96
CA VAL A 103 8.63 -9.61 -18.36
C VAL A 103 7.60 -9.21 -17.31
N VAL A 104 6.41 -9.80 -17.39
CA VAL A 104 5.39 -9.58 -16.36
C VAL A 104 5.78 -10.30 -15.08
N VAL A 105 5.90 -9.54 -14.01
CA VAL A 105 6.21 -10.01 -12.65
C VAL A 105 5.14 -9.50 -11.69
N GLU A 106 5.08 -10.10 -10.50
CA GLU A 106 4.27 -9.57 -9.40
C GLU A 106 4.75 -8.16 -9.03
N ARG A 107 3.83 -7.22 -8.84
CA ARG A 107 4.13 -5.80 -8.59
C ARG A 107 5.06 -5.61 -7.40
N GLU A 108 4.78 -6.28 -6.29
CA GLU A 108 5.59 -6.15 -5.07
C GLU A 108 6.99 -6.74 -5.28
N LYS A 109 7.10 -7.87 -5.99
CA LYS A 109 8.40 -8.42 -6.40
C LYS A 109 9.14 -7.42 -7.30
N ALA A 110 8.45 -6.77 -8.23
CA ALA A 110 9.03 -5.76 -9.11
C ALA A 110 9.60 -4.58 -8.31
N ARG A 111 8.87 -4.09 -7.30
CA ARG A 111 9.31 -3.01 -6.41
C ARG A 111 10.56 -3.39 -5.62
N VAL A 112 10.58 -4.57 -5.00
CA VAL A 112 11.74 -5.06 -4.25
C VAL A 112 12.98 -5.16 -5.15
N VAL A 113 12.82 -5.74 -6.35
CA VAL A 113 13.91 -5.86 -7.31
C VAL A 113 14.38 -4.49 -7.79
N PHE A 114 13.45 -3.57 -8.05
CA PHE A 114 13.74 -2.19 -8.43
C PHE A 114 14.55 -1.46 -7.35
N GLU A 115 14.13 -1.53 -6.08
CA GLU A 115 14.82 -0.90 -4.96
C GLU A 115 16.22 -1.49 -4.72
N ASP A 116 16.40 -2.82 -4.80
CA ASP A 116 17.72 -3.45 -4.64
C ASP A 116 18.69 -3.06 -5.76
N LEU A 117 18.22 -3.06 -7.02
CA LEU A 117 19.06 -2.70 -8.17
C LEU A 117 19.45 -1.21 -8.17
N THR A 118 18.49 -0.32 -7.88
CA THR A 118 18.76 1.13 -7.81
C THR A 118 19.76 1.48 -6.72
N ARG A 119 19.72 0.82 -5.55
CA ARG A 119 20.74 0.97 -4.49
C ARG A 119 22.15 0.61 -4.97
N ARG A 120 22.26 -0.32 -5.92
CA ARG A 120 23.53 -0.74 -6.55
C ARG A 120 23.90 0.08 -7.78
N ARG A 121 23.16 1.17 -8.06
CA ARG A 121 23.29 2.01 -9.26
C ARG A 121 23.08 1.25 -10.58
N ILE A 122 22.24 0.22 -10.55
CA ILE A 122 21.81 -0.56 -11.71
C ILE A 122 20.35 -0.18 -12.00
N ASP A 123 19.98 0.06 -13.26
CA ASP A 123 18.60 0.41 -13.60
C ASP A 123 17.84 -0.77 -14.21
N PRO A 124 16.76 -1.22 -13.57
CA PRO A 124 15.78 -2.04 -14.22
C PRO A 124 14.73 -1.16 -14.90
N GLY A 125 14.34 -1.49 -16.14
CA GLY A 125 13.17 -0.90 -16.76
C GLY A 125 11.91 -1.36 -16.01
N LEU A 126 11.14 -0.42 -15.45
CA LEU A 126 9.92 -0.71 -14.70
C LEU A 126 8.73 0.07 -15.29
N VAL A 127 7.65 -0.67 -15.60
CA VAL A 127 6.36 -0.09 -15.95
C VAL A 127 5.31 -0.55 -14.96
N GLU A 128 4.65 0.44 -14.36
CA GLU A 128 3.56 0.22 -13.42
C GLU A 128 2.30 0.91 -13.90
N TRP A 129 1.17 0.32 -13.54
CA TRP A 129 -0.09 1.01 -13.64
C TRP A 129 -0.23 2.03 -12.50
N THR A 130 -0.54 3.28 -12.86
CA THR A 130 -0.81 4.38 -11.93
C THR A 130 -2.29 4.74 -11.90
N LYS A 131 -2.75 5.54 -10.93
CA LYS A 131 -4.18 5.89 -10.78
C LYS A 131 -4.75 6.50 -12.07
N GLY A 132 -5.90 5.98 -12.53
CA GLY A 132 -6.57 6.39 -13.76
C GLY A 132 -6.08 5.65 -15.02
N ASN A 133 -6.25 6.26 -16.19
CA ASN A 133 -5.84 5.70 -17.49
C ASN A 133 -4.42 6.12 -17.90
N ASN A 134 -3.53 6.26 -16.91
CA ASN A 134 -2.16 6.74 -17.07
C ASN A 134 -1.18 5.66 -16.66
N PHE A 135 -0.14 5.49 -17.47
CA PHE A 135 0.96 4.57 -17.20
C PHE A 135 2.26 5.37 -17.06
N LYS A 136 3.09 4.92 -16.13
CA LYS A 136 4.40 5.50 -15.86
C LYS A 136 5.45 4.45 -16.16
N ALA A 137 6.38 4.78 -17.05
CA ALA A 137 7.57 3.99 -17.31
C ALA A 137 8.80 4.78 -16.89
N ARG A 138 9.68 4.20 -16.08
CA ARG A 138 10.96 4.81 -15.75
C ARG A 138 12.03 4.31 -16.72
N VAL A 139 12.82 5.24 -17.25
CA VAL A 139 13.88 4.98 -18.23
C VAL A 139 15.20 5.57 -17.72
N PHE A 140 16.12 4.71 -17.31
CA PHE A 140 17.50 5.04 -16.95
C PHE A 140 18.44 3.88 -17.38
N PRO A 141 19.76 4.10 -17.53
CA PRO A 141 20.39 5.40 -17.73
C PRO A 141 20.14 5.96 -19.13
N MET A 142 19.86 7.26 -19.20
CA MET A 142 19.92 8.05 -20.43
C MET A 142 21.34 8.60 -20.61
N PRO A 143 22.15 8.06 -21.53
CA PRO A 143 23.55 8.45 -21.67
C PRO A 143 23.69 9.94 -22.05
N PRO A 144 24.75 10.63 -21.59
CA PRO A 144 25.09 11.98 -22.06
C PRO A 144 25.18 12.01 -23.58
N LYS A 145 24.52 12.99 -24.23
CA LYS A 145 24.51 13.10 -25.71
C LYS A 145 24.14 11.81 -26.43
N GLY A 146 23.35 10.95 -25.80
CA GLY A 146 22.95 9.67 -26.36
C GLY A 146 21.44 9.50 -26.35
N SER A 147 21.00 8.36 -26.88
CA SER A 147 19.58 8.05 -27.05
C SER A 147 19.18 6.72 -26.41
N ARG A 148 17.90 6.58 -26.10
CA ARG A 148 17.25 5.32 -25.76
C ARG A 148 15.98 5.14 -26.57
N LYS A 149 15.70 3.88 -26.94
CA LYS A 149 14.45 3.51 -27.59
C LYS A 149 13.53 2.82 -26.59
N VAL A 150 12.28 3.24 -26.62
CA VAL A 150 11.20 2.70 -25.80
C VAL A 150 10.06 2.32 -26.73
N MET A 151 9.51 1.13 -26.56
CA MET A 151 8.31 0.68 -27.27
C MET A 151 7.17 0.49 -26.28
N VAL A 152 6.03 1.07 -26.61
CA VAL A 152 4.77 0.86 -25.89
C VAL A 152 3.75 0.29 -26.87
N ARG A 153 3.06 -0.77 -26.45
CA ARG A 153 1.95 -1.36 -27.18
C ARG A 153 0.69 -1.26 -26.34
N TYR A 154 -0.41 -0.81 -26.94
CA TYR A 154 -1.71 -0.71 -26.27
C TYR A 154 -2.84 -1.09 -27.22
N ILE A 155 -3.95 -1.52 -26.66
CA ILE A 155 -5.16 -1.86 -27.40
C ILE A 155 -6.25 -0.86 -27.05
N THR A 156 -7.06 -0.47 -28.04
CA THR A 156 -8.21 0.42 -27.88
C THR A 156 -9.45 -0.15 -28.55
N GLU A 157 -10.61 0.17 -27.98
CA GLU A 157 -11.87 0.08 -28.72
C GLU A 157 -12.02 1.29 -29.65
N LEU A 158 -12.58 1.09 -30.84
CA LEU A 158 -12.88 2.20 -31.76
C LEU A 158 -14.01 3.07 -31.20
N ILE A 159 -13.99 4.38 -31.43
CA ILE A 159 -15.08 5.26 -31.00
C ILE A 159 -16.24 5.08 -31.98
N HIS A 160 -17.47 4.86 -31.50
CA HIS A 160 -18.66 4.78 -32.34
C HIS A 160 -19.74 5.76 -31.84
N ASN A 161 -20.31 6.53 -32.76
CA ASN A 161 -21.37 7.50 -32.50
C ASN A 161 -22.23 7.72 -33.77
N ASP A 162 -23.17 8.66 -33.73
CA ASP A 162 -24.08 8.95 -34.85
C ASP A 162 -23.38 9.44 -36.14
N GLN A 163 -22.11 9.85 -36.06
CA GLN A 163 -21.31 10.27 -37.21
C GLN A 163 -20.50 9.12 -37.83
N GLY A 164 -20.47 7.95 -37.19
CA GLY A 164 -19.77 6.76 -37.69
C GLY A 164 -18.82 6.14 -36.66
N THR A 165 -17.90 5.32 -37.16
CA THR A 165 -16.87 4.63 -36.37
C THR A 165 -15.50 5.23 -36.64
N PHE A 166 -14.75 5.54 -35.58
CA PHE A 166 -13.49 6.28 -35.65
C PHE A 166 -12.37 5.60 -34.86
N TYR A 167 -11.19 5.55 -35.44
CA TYR A 167 -9.94 5.31 -34.71
C TYR A 167 -9.33 6.65 -34.27
N HIS A 168 -8.94 6.74 -33.00
CA HIS A 168 -8.32 7.92 -32.39
C HIS A 168 -6.87 7.60 -31.98
N LEU A 169 -5.93 8.36 -32.53
CA LEU A 169 -4.51 8.33 -32.15
C LEU A 169 -4.08 9.72 -31.64
N PRO A 170 -3.78 9.87 -30.34
CA PRO A 170 -3.31 11.12 -29.77
C PRO A 170 -1.90 11.46 -30.27
N LEU A 171 -1.72 12.62 -30.90
CA LEU A 171 -0.43 13.06 -31.46
C LEU A 171 -0.08 14.52 -31.11
N LYS A 172 -0.76 15.15 -30.14
CA LYS A 172 -0.51 16.55 -29.74
C LYS A 172 0.77 16.72 -28.91
N TYR A 173 1.92 16.73 -29.57
CA TYR A 173 3.23 16.99 -28.98
C TYR A 173 3.67 18.45 -29.15
N LYS A 174 4.27 19.02 -28.09
CA LYS A 174 4.76 20.40 -28.09
C LYS A 174 6.02 20.58 -28.94
N GLU A 175 6.93 19.63 -28.85
CA GLU A 175 8.22 19.67 -29.55
C GLU A 175 8.11 19.10 -30.97
N LYS A 176 9.04 19.49 -31.83
CA LYS A 176 9.20 18.87 -33.16
C LYS A 176 9.80 17.48 -33.02
N VAL A 177 9.32 16.55 -33.85
CA VAL A 177 9.89 15.21 -34.01
C VAL A 177 10.71 15.19 -35.30
N LYS A 178 11.97 14.75 -35.23
CA LYS A 178 12.88 14.77 -36.40
C LYS A 178 12.49 13.74 -37.44
N ASP A 179 12.08 12.54 -37.01
CA ASP A 179 11.65 11.45 -37.89
C ASP A 179 10.32 10.87 -37.38
N PHE A 180 9.26 11.02 -38.17
CA PHE A 180 7.94 10.47 -37.87
C PHE A 180 7.50 9.50 -38.96
N SER A 181 7.13 8.29 -38.56
CA SER A 181 6.53 7.29 -39.44
C SER A 181 5.25 6.73 -38.84
N LEU A 182 4.25 6.53 -39.70
CA LEU A 182 2.95 5.98 -39.37
C LEU A 182 2.58 4.91 -40.38
N ARG A 183 2.23 3.73 -39.89
CA ARG A 183 1.69 2.62 -40.69
C ARG A 183 0.39 2.13 -40.07
N ILE A 184 -0.66 2.02 -40.87
CA ILE A 184 -1.99 1.59 -40.44
C ILE A 184 -2.43 0.41 -41.30
N GLU A 185 -2.75 -0.70 -40.66
CA GLU A 185 -3.22 -1.93 -41.28
C GLU A 185 -4.66 -2.21 -40.85
N LEU A 186 -5.55 -2.36 -41.84
CA LEU A 186 -6.93 -2.78 -41.64
C LEU A 186 -7.09 -4.23 -42.09
N VAL A 187 -7.17 -5.11 -41.10
CA VAL A 187 -7.24 -6.55 -41.32
C VAL A 187 -8.68 -6.95 -41.66
N LYS A 188 -8.86 -7.64 -42.79
CA LYS A 188 -10.17 -8.15 -43.26
C LYS A 188 -11.25 -7.09 -43.50
N SER A 189 -10.90 -5.82 -43.70
CA SER A 189 -11.88 -4.81 -44.08
C SER A 189 -12.38 -5.04 -45.52
N VAL A 190 -13.68 -4.97 -45.73
CA VAL A 190 -14.33 -5.13 -47.05
C VAL A 190 -14.45 -3.80 -47.80
N VAL A 191 -14.41 -2.68 -47.07
CA VAL A 191 -14.62 -1.34 -47.63
C VAL A 191 -13.36 -0.50 -47.43
N LYS A 192 -12.93 0.18 -48.49
CA LYS A 192 -11.81 1.12 -48.44
C LYS A 192 -12.18 2.30 -47.52
N PRO A 193 -11.36 2.63 -46.51
CA PRO A 193 -11.59 3.81 -45.68
C PRO A 193 -11.43 5.10 -46.47
N GLN A 194 -12.05 6.16 -45.96
CA GLN A 194 -11.91 7.49 -46.55
C GLN A 194 -10.49 8.01 -46.35
N GLU A 195 -9.98 8.72 -47.37
CA GLU A 195 -8.71 9.42 -47.26
C GLU A 195 -8.83 10.56 -46.26
N LYS A 196 -7.82 10.71 -45.40
CA LYS A 196 -7.80 11.76 -44.38
C LYS A 196 -6.66 12.73 -44.63
N LYS A 197 -6.99 14.03 -44.73
CA LYS A 197 -6.01 15.10 -44.65
C LYS A 197 -5.81 15.50 -43.19
N SER A 198 -4.56 15.63 -42.78
CA SER A 198 -4.11 16.09 -41.48
C SER A 198 -3.05 17.19 -41.64
N GLY A 199 -2.73 17.91 -40.57
CA GLY A 199 -1.67 18.91 -40.51
C GLY A 199 -0.27 18.36 -40.81
N PHE A 200 -0.08 17.04 -40.74
CA PHE A 200 1.19 16.34 -41.01
C PHE A 200 1.14 15.45 -42.26
N GLY A 201 0.11 15.54 -43.11
CA GLY A 201 0.07 14.86 -44.41
C GLY A 201 -1.28 14.26 -44.79
N THR A 202 -1.32 13.65 -45.97
CA THR A 202 -2.50 12.93 -46.46
C THR A 202 -2.33 11.43 -46.23
N ILE A 203 -3.26 10.81 -45.51
CA ILE A 203 -3.30 9.38 -45.27
C ILE A 203 -4.19 8.74 -46.33
N SER A 204 -3.55 7.94 -47.20
CA SER A 204 -4.22 7.23 -48.29
C SER A 204 -4.07 5.72 -48.13
N PHE A 205 -5.18 5.01 -48.24
CA PHE A 205 -5.22 3.56 -48.09
C PHE A 205 -5.04 2.86 -49.44
N LYS A 206 -4.11 1.91 -49.49
CA LYS A 206 -3.87 1.01 -50.63
C LYS A 206 -4.30 -0.41 -50.25
N GLU A 207 -4.91 -1.12 -51.18
CA GLU A 207 -5.31 -2.51 -50.97
C GLU A 207 -4.12 -3.46 -51.21
N TRP A 208 -3.89 -4.39 -50.28
CA TRP A 208 -2.89 -5.44 -50.40
C TRP A 208 -3.34 -6.71 -49.67
N GLN A 209 -3.35 -7.86 -50.36
CA GLN A 209 -3.73 -9.17 -49.78
C GLN A 209 -5.08 -9.17 -49.00
N LYS A 210 -6.12 -8.50 -49.52
CA LYS A 210 -7.44 -8.31 -48.86
C LYS A 210 -7.37 -7.53 -47.54
N GLN A 211 -6.39 -6.66 -47.41
CA GLN A 211 -6.21 -5.71 -46.31
C GLN A 211 -6.01 -4.32 -46.90
N TYR A 212 -6.25 -3.28 -46.11
CA TYR A 212 -5.91 -1.91 -46.50
C TYR A 212 -4.75 -1.41 -45.65
N ILE A 213 -3.72 -0.87 -46.30
CA ILE A 213 -2.53 -0.33 -45.67
C ILE A 213 -2.40 1.15 -46.02
N ALA A 214 -2.15 1.99 -45.02
CA ALA A 214 -1.73 3.37 -45.21
C ALA A 214 -0.36 3.59 -44.55
N GLU A 215 0.52 4.31 -45.24
CA GLU A 215 1.86 4.64 -44.77
C GLU A 215 2.11 6.14 -44.96
N LEU A 216 2.74 6.76 -43.97
CA LEU A 216 3.13 8.17 -43.98
C LEU A 216 4.50 8.30 -43.31
N HIS A 217 5.37 9.11 -43.91
CA HIS A 217 6.68 9.47 -43.37
C HIS A 217 6.87 10.99 -43.48
N GLN A 218 7.33 11.61 -42.41
CA GLN A 218 7.62 13.05 -42.34
C GLN A 218 8.89 13.30 -41.55
N GLU A 219 9.63 14.33 -41.94
CA GLU A 219 10.83 14.78 -41.25
C GLU A 219 10.61 16.18 -40.64
N ASP A 220 11.23 16.43 -39.48
CA ASP A 220 11.19 17.71 -38.74
C ASP A 220 9.79 18.33 -38.56
N ILE A 221 8.81 17.47 -38.26
CA ILE A 221 7.39 17.82 -38.17
C ILE A 221 6.98 18.16 -36.73
N GLN A 222 6.07 19.13 -36.59
CA GLN A 222 5.38 19.38 -35.32
C GLN A 222 4.02 18.72 -35.34
N LEU A 223 3.84 17.71 -34.49
CA LEU A 223 2.58 16.99 -34.35
C LEU A 223 1.71 17.75 -33.34
N ASN A 224 0.80 18.61 -33.81
CA ASN A 224 0.04 19.53 -32.95
C ASN A 224 -1.47 19.24 -32.92
N GLU A 225 -1.91 18.14 -33.54
CA GLU A 225 -3.30 17.69 -33.57
C GLU A 225 -3.40 16.17 -33.38
N ASP A 226 -4.57 15.69 -32.98
CA ASP A 226 -4.83 14.24 -32.87
C ASP A 226 -5.25 13.69 -34.22
N LEU A 227 -4.90 12.43 -34.51
CA LEU A 227 -5.35 11.76 -35.72
C LEU A 227 -6.67 11.04 -35.49
N MET A 228 -7.68 11.40 -36.28
CA MET A 228 -8.99 10.74 -36.33
C MET A 228 -9.21 10.13 -37.71
N ILE A 229 -9.34 8.81 -37.76
CA ILE A 229 -9.60 8.06 -39.00
C ILE A 229 -11.02 7.50 -38.94
N GLU A 230 -11.85 7.94 -39.87
CA GLU A 230 -13.18 7.39 -40.08
C GLU A 230 -13.06 6.03 -40.78
N LEU A 231 -13.70 5.03 -40.19
CA LEU A 231 -13.72 3.67 -40.67
C LEU A 231 -15.12 3.35 -41.18
N PRO A 232 -15.25 2.71 -42.35
CA PRO A 232 -16.55 2.39 -42.92
C PRO A 232 -17.27 1.37 -42.04
N GLU A 233 -18.52 1.65 -41.70
CA GLU A 233 -19.37 0.71 -40.98
C GLU A 233 -19.82 -0.42 -41.88
N VAL A 234 -19.42 -1.64 -41.55
CA VAL A 234 -19.80 -2.84 -42.28
C VAL A 234 -20.78 -3.62 -41.41
N GLU A 235 -22.09 -3.34 -41.53
CA GLU A 235 -23.18 -4.06 -40.83
C GLU A 235 -23.14 -5.59 -41.06
N THR A 236 -22.35 -6.07 -42.03
CA THR A 236 -22.21 -7.49 -42.39
C THR A 236 -21.04 -8.21 -41.68
N GLN A 237 -20.13 -7.52 -40.98
CA GLN A 237 -19.01 -8.14 -40.23
C GLN A 237 -19.21 -8.05 -38.71
N ASN A 238 -20.30 -8.65 -38.23
CA ASN A 238 -20.63 -8.63 -36.79
C ASN A 238 -19.88 -9.68 -35.97
N VAL A 239 -19.09 -10.55 -36.61
CA VAL A 239 -18.29 -11.59 -35.94
C VAL A 239 -16.90 -11.63 -36.55
N THR A 240 -15.89 -11.46 -35.70
CA THR A 240 -14.47 -11.63 -36.06
C THR A 240 -13.90 -12.78 -35.27
N VAL A 241 -13.08 -13.63 -35.91
CA VAL A 241 -12.43 -14.78 -35.29
C VAL A 241 -10.93 -14.72 -35.57
N GLN A 242 -10.11 -15.09 -34.60
CA GLN A 242 -8.65 -15.13 -34.72
C GLN A 242 -8.08 -16.38 -34.04
N LYS A 243 -7.09 -16.99 -34.69
CA LYS A 243 -6.29 -18.10 -34.16
C LYS A 243 -4.96 -17.56 -33.65
N ASN A 244 -4.69 -17.75 -32.36
CA ASN A 244 -3.44 -17.33 -31.72
C ASN A 244 -2.27 -18.26 -32.11
N LYS A 245 -1.06 -17.90 -31.69
CA LYS A 245 0.15 -18.73 -31.92
C LYS A 245 0.10 -20.12 -31.27
N ALA A 246 -0.60 -20.25 -30.14
CA ALA A 246 -0.78 -21.53 -29.45
C ALA A 246 -1.78 -22.47 -30.15
N GLY A 247 -2.58 -21.95 -31.09
CA GLY A 247 -3.57 -22.70 -31.85
C GLY A 247 -5.00 -22.55 -31.35
N ASP A 248 -5.23 -21.76 -30.29
CA ASP A 248 -6.54 -21.47 -29.72
C ASP A 248 -7.29 -20.42 -30.56
N TYR A 249 -8.62 -20.50 -30.55
CA TYR A 249 -9.50 -19.59 -31.30
C TYR A 249 -10.23 -18.63 -30.36
N TYR A 250 -10.18 -17.35 -30.69
CA TYR A 250 -10.87 -16.28 -30.00
C TYR A 250 -11.81 -15.57 -30.96
N PHE A 251 -12.92 -15.06 -30.44
CA PHE A 251 -13.89 -14.30 -31.23
C PHE A 251 -14.23 -12.96 -30.60
N LEU A 252 -14.73 -12.07 -31.45
CA LEU A 252 -15.32 -10.78 -31.09
C LEU A 252 -16.63 -10.62 -31.89
N ILE A 253 -17.75 -10.53 -31.18
CA ILE A 253 -19.04 -10.14 -31.72
C ILE A 253 -19.18 -8.62 -31.53
N THR A 254 -19.60 -7.93 -32.58
CA THR A 254 -19.93 -6.51 -32.55
C THR A 254 -21.40 -6.35 -32.90
N ASP A 255 -22.20 -5.84 -31.96
CA ASP A 255 -23.62 -5.53 -32.21
C ASP A 255 -23.91 -4.04 -32.00
N TYR A 256 -24.89 -3.54 -32.76
CA TYR A 256 -25.37 -2.15 -32.71
C TYR A 256 -26.83 -2.12 -32.26
N PRO A 257 -27.11 -2.02 -30.95
CA PRO A 257 -28.47 -2.09 -30.40
C PRO A 257 -29.26 -0.77 -30.46
N LYS A 258 -28.61 0.39 -30.67
CA LYS A 258 -29.17 1.75 -30.52
C LYS A 258 -30.51 1.98 -31.21
N LYS A 259 -30.64 1.54 -32.47
CA LYS A 259 -31.88 1.71 -33.28
C LYS A 259 -33.12 1.04 -32.63
N THR A 260 -32.92 0.06 -31.74
CA THR A 260 -34.00 -0.62 -31.00
C THR A 260 -34.17 -0.09 -29.58
N ALA A 261 -33.14 0.51 -29.00
CA ALA A 261 -33.18 1.10 -27.65
C ALA A 261 -34.05 2.37 -27.59
N GLU A 262 -33.98 3.22 -28.62
CA GLU A 262 -34.70 4.50 -28.68
C GLU A 262 -36.22 4.33 -28.76
N SER A 263 -36.71 3.22 -29.32
CA SER A 263 -38.15 2.90 -29.36
C SER A 263 -38.71 2.34 -28.06
N ILE A 264 -37.83 1.98 -27.10
CA ILE A 264 -38.18 1.31 -25.83
C ILE A 264 -37.88 2.21 -24.61
N ALA A 265 -37.19 3.35 -24.79
CA ALA A 265 -36.90 4.32 -23.73
C ALA A 265 -38.21 4.91 -23.15
N GLY A 266 -38.70 4.30 -22.07
CA GLY A 266 -39.94 4.68 -21.41
C GLY A 266 -39.83 5.97 -20.60
N LYS A 267 -40.99 6.58 -20.32
CA LYS A 267 -41.10 7.75 -19.42
C LYS A 267 -40.48 7.44 -18.05
N ARG A 268 -39.77 8.43 -17.48
CA ARG A 268 -39.23 8.39 -16.11
C ARG A 268 -40.31 7.95 -15.11
N MET A 269 -40.01 6.96 -14.28
CA MET A 269 -40.93 6.55 -13.23
C MET A 269 -41.03 7.61 -12.13
N VAL A 270 -42.21 7.76 -11.54
CA VAL A 270 -42.39 8.55 -10.32
C VAL A 270 -42.31 7.55 -9.15
N PRO A 271 -41.26 7.61 -8.31
CA PRO A 271 -41.09 6.65 -7.22
C PRO A 271 -42.09 6.91 -6.09
N ARG A 272 -42.44 5.85 -5.35
CA ARG A 272 -43.13 5.90 -4.06
C ARG A 272 -42.13 5.88 -2.90
N ARG A 273 -41.01 5.17 -3.05
CA ARG A 273 -39.94 5.08 -2.05
C ARG A 273 -38.56 5.10 -2.71
N ILE A 274 -37.63 5.85 -2.12
CA ILE A 274 -36.22 5.92 -2.54
C ILE A 274 -35.34 5.51 -1.36
N GLY A 275 -34.37 4.63 -1.59
CA GLY A 275 -33.28 4.43 -0.65
C GLY A 275 -32.14 5.39 -0.97
N LEU A 276 -31.70 6.21 -0.03
CA LEU A 276 -30.60 7.15 -0.23
C LEU A 276 -29.40 6.70 0.60
N TYR A 277 -28.35 6.23 -0.08
CA TYR A 277 -27.06 5.95 0.53
C TYR A 277 -26.14 7.15 0.38
N TRP A 278 -25.66 7.64 1.52
CA TRP A 278 -24.74 8.78 1.58
C TRP A 278 -23.43 8.36 2.24
N ASP A 279 -22.36 8.38 1.47
CA ASP A 279 -21.03 8.08 1.96
C ASP A 279 -20.46 9.28 2.73
N ALA A 280 -20.20 9.08 4.03
CA ALA A 280 -19.68 10.07 4.97
C ALA A 280 -18.29 9.69 5.50
N SER A 281 -17.53 8.95 4.70
CA SER A 281 -16.13 8.62 4.98
C SER A 281 -15.20 9.84 4.92
N GLY A 282 -14.01 9.69 5.49
CA GLY A 282 -12.97 10.70 5.46
C GLY A 282 -12.47 11.04 4.06
N SER A 283 -12.43 10.07 3.14
CA SER A 283 -11.98 10.29 1.75
C SER A 283 -12.82 11.33 1.02
N ARG A 284 -14.12 11.39 1.34
CA ARG A 284 -15.08 12.31 0.75
C ARG A 284 -15.09 13.70 1.36
N GLY A 285 -14.33 13.96 2.44
CA GLY A 285 -14.32 15.26 3.10
C GLY A 285 -13.89 16.45 2.23
N LYS A 286 -13.30 16.20 1.04
CA LYS A 286 -12.90 17.22 0.05
C LYS A 286 -13.74 17.19 -1.23
N SER A 287 -14.76 16.34 -1.31
CA SER A 287 -15.63 16.22 -2.49
C SER A 287 -16.54 17.44 -2.65
N ASP A 288 -17.02 17.69 -3.87
CA ASP A 288 -17.98 18.75 -4.17
C ASP A 288 -19.41 18.33 -3.78
N HIS A 289 -19.69 18.37 -2.48
CA HIS A 289 -21.01 18.03 -1.94
C HIS A 289 -22.09 19.03 -2.32
N GLU A 290 -21.74 20.28 -2.60
CA GLU A 290 -22.70 21.30 -3.01
C GLU A 290 -23.41 20.88 -4.30
N ARG A 291 -22.63 20.43 -5.29
CA ARG A 291 -23.17 19.93 -6.55
C ARG A 291 -24.05 18.69 -6.37
N GLU A 292 -23.65 17.76 -5.52
CA GLU A 292 -24.45 16.56 -5.22
C GLU A 292 -25.79 16.88 -4.56
N LEU A 293 -25.78 17.81 -3.61
CA LEU A 293 -26.98 18.32 -2.96
C LEU A 293 -27.88 19.07 -3.94
N ASN A 294 -27.32 19.84 -4.87
CA ASN A 294 -28.07 20.52 -5.93
C ASN A 294 -28.77 19.51 -6.85
N ILE A 295 -28.09 18.44 -7.27
CA ILE A 295 -28.69 17.36 -8.06
C ILE A 295 -29.85 16.70 -7.30
N LEU A 296 -29.66 16.42 -6.01
CA LEU A 296 -30.71 15.83 -5.16
C LEU A 296 -31.90 16.79 -5.00
N HIS A 297 -31.64 18.07 -4.78
CA HIS A 297 -32.65 19.11 -4.66
C HIS A 297 -33.47 19.27 -5.95
N ASP A 298 -32.80 19.34 -7.11
CA ASP A 298 -33.44 19.45 -8.41
C ASP A 298 -34.25 18.20 -8.75
N TYR A 299 -33.74 17.02 -8.38
CA TYR A 299 -34.47 15.77 -8.52
C TYR A 299 -35.77 15.78 -7.70
N CYS A 300 -35.70 16.19 -6.43
CA CYS A 300 -36.84 16.31 -5.52
C CYS A 300 -37.86 17.33 -6.03
N THR A 301 -37.42 18.52 -6.45
CA THR A 301 -38.28 19.56 -7.01
C THR A 301 -39.04 19.04 -8.25
N GLY A 302 -38.37 18.23 -9.07
CA GLY A 302 -38.98 17.57 -10.24
C GLY A 302 -40.10 16.57 -9.92
N LEU A 303 -40.25 16.10 -8.67
CA LEU A 303 -41.32 15.17 -8.26
C LEU A 303 -42.69 15.84 -8.14
N ARG A 304 -42.76 17.19 -8.12
CA ARG A 304 -44.01 17.97 -8.07
C ARG A 304 -44.93 17.48 -6.94
N GLU A 305 -46.21 17.25 -7.22
CA GLU A 305 -47.25 16.84 -6.25
C GLU A 305 -47.10 15.40 -5.72
N ALA A 306 -46.11 14.63 -6.19
CA ALA A 306 -45.91 13.27 -5.71
C ALA A 306 -45.48 13.26 -4.24
N LYS A 307 -46.04 12.32 -3.47
CA LYS A 307 -45.61 12.02 -2.10
C LYS A 307 -44.65 10.84 -2.13
N VAL A 308 -43.39 11.08 -1.78
CA VAL A 308 -42.30 10.09 -1.85
C VAL A 308 -41.64 9.93 -0.48
N VAL A 309 -41.39 8.69 -0.06
CA VAL A 309 -40.61 8.42 1.16
C VAL A 309 -39.15 8.19 0.78
N VAL A 310 -38.24 8.96 1.37
CA VAL A 310 -36.79 8.76 1.23
C VAL A 310 -36.25 8.18 2.53
N GLU A 311 -35.65 6.98 2.47
CA GLU A 311 -34.94 6.39 3.60
C GLU A 311 -33.43 6.66 3.44
N LEU A 312 -32.91 7.60 4.22
CA LEU A 312 -31.50 7.98 4.25
C LEU A 312 -30.71 7.00 5.13
N VAL A 313 -29.69 6.39 4.56
CA VAL A 313 -28.69 5.59 5.26
C VAL A 313 -27.31 6.20 5.00
N VAL A 314 -26.72 6.78 6.04
CA VAL A 314 -25.34 7.23 6.02
C VAL A 314 -24.41 6.04 6.22
N PHE A 315 -23.33 5.95 5.46
CA PHE A 315 -22.36 4.87 5.60
C PHE A 315 -20.92 5.36 5.53
N ARG A 316 -20.02 4.56 6.11
CA ARG A 316 -18.59 4.80 6.31
C ARG A 316 -17.91 3.47 6.66
N ASN A 317 -17.33 3.32 7.87
CA ASN A 317 -16.84 2.06 8.41
C ASN A 317 -17.97 1.04 8.66
N GLU A 318 -19.21 1.52 8.75
CA GLU A 318 -20.43 0.73 8.80
C GLU A 318 -21.58 1.51 8.16
N ALA A 319 -22.72 0.84 7.92
CA ALA A 319 -23.96 1.49 7.49
C ALA A 319 -24.82 1.81 8.73
N GLU A 320 -25.14 3.08 8.92
CA GLU A 320 -25.94 3.56 10.05
C GLU A 320 -27.43 3.15 9.92
N LYS A 321 -28.19 3.33 11.00
CA LYS A 321 -29.64 3.05 10.97
C LYS A 321 -30.36 4.06 10.08
N GLY A 322 -31.19 3.57 9.16
CA GLY A 322 -31.96 4.39 8.24
C GLY A 322 -32.92 5.37 8.93
N LYS A 323 -33.03 6.59 8.37
CA LYS A 323 -33.99 7.63 8.78
C LYS A 323 -34.93 7.95 7.62
N GLU A 324 -36.23 8.02 7.87
CA GLU A 324 -37.23 8.31 6.84
C GLU A 324 -37.57 9.81 6.76
N TYR A 325 -37.64 10.33 5.54
CA TYR A 325 -38.07 11.67 5.20
C TYR A 325 -39.21 11.60 4.19
N VAL A 326 -40.23 12.45 4.35
CA VAL A 326 -41.37 12.52 3.42
C VAL A 326 -41.20 13.74 2.54
N ILE A 327 -41.02 13.51 1.24
CA ILE A 327 -40.96 14.55 0.22
C ILE A 327 -42.37 14.74 -0.34
N ALA A 328 -42.91 15.95 -0.20
CA ALA A 328 -44.22 16.32 -0.72
C ALA A 328 -44.11 17.69 -1.39
N ASN A 329 -44.76 17.86 -2.54
CA ASN A 329 -44.69 19.09 -3.34
C ASN A 329 -43.24 19.48 -3.71
N GLY A 330 -42.38 18.48 -3.87
CA GLY A 330 -40.95 18.65 -4.13
C GLY A 330 -40.09 19.19 -2.96
N ASN A 331 -40.66 19.42 -1.77
CA ASN A 331 -39.91 19.94 -0.64
C ASN A 331 -39.01 18.86 -0.02
N CYS A 332 -37.70 19.09 -0.05
CA CYS A 332 -36.68 18.23 0.57
C CYS A 332 -35.77 18.95 1.57
N GLU A 333 -36.16 20.13 2.07
CA GLU A 333 -35.33 20.97 2.95
C GLU A 333 -34.86 20.23 4.21
N ALA A 334 -35.73 19.43 4.84
CA ALA A 334 -35.38 18.65 6.03
C ALA A 334 -34.31 17.60 5.75
N LEU A 335 -34.35 16.96 4.57
CA LEU A 335 -33.35 15.98 4.15
C LEU A 335 -32.01 16.66 3.84
N ILE A 336 -32.03 17.77 3.10
CA ILE A 336 -30.83 18.54 2.77
C ILE A 336 -30.17 19.08 4.05
N LYS A 337 -30.97 19.56 5.01
CA LYS A 337 -30.47 20.03 6.32
C LYS A 337 -29.78 18.91 7.10
N GLU A 338 -30.30 17.68 7.07
CA GLU A 338 -29.64 16.54 7.69
C GLU A 338 -28.28 16.28 7.04
N LEU A 339 -28.23 16.21 5.71
CA LEU A 339 -27.00 15.93 4.95
C LEU A 339 -25.91 17.00 5.17
N LEU A 340 -26.30 18.27 5.27
CA LEU A 340 -25.39 19.37 5.61
C LEU A 340 -24.78 19.24 7.02
N GLY A 341 -25.46 18.53 7.93
CA GLY A 341 -24.98 18.25 9.29
C GLY A 341 -24.13 16.97 9.42
N VAL A 342 -23.97 16.19 8.34
CA VAL A 342 -23.20 14.94 8.38
C VAL A 342 -21.71 15.24 8.43
N ALA A 343 -21.04 14.72 9.46
CA ALA A 343 -19.59 14.78 9.58
C ALA A 343 -18.91 13.69 8.74
N TYR A 344 -17.91 14.11 7.94
CA TYR A 344 -17.06 13.23 7.13
C TYR A 344 -15.90 12.68 7.96
N ASP A 345 -16.04 11.43 8.37
CA ASP A 345 -15.15 10.76 9.32
C ASP A 345 -15.25 9.24 9.24
N GLY A 346 -14.14 8.56 9.49
CA GLY A 346 -14.00 7.12 9.42
C GLY A 346 -13.52 6.64 8.05
N GLY A 347 -13.04 5.39 8.01
CA GLY A 347 -12.71 4.70 6.78
C GLY A 347 -13.96 4.28 6.01
N THR A 348 -13.80 3.82 4.77
CA THR A 348 -14.91 3.36 3.93
C THR A 348 -14.97 1.84 3.87
N GLN A 349 -16.12 1.29 4.27
CA GLN A 349 -16.47 -0.12 4.13
C GLN A 349 -17.73 -0.28 3.26
N ILE A 350 -17.55 -0.25 1.94
CA ILE A 350 -18.67 -0.32 0.99
C ILE A 350 -19.44 -1.64 1.09
N GLY A 351 -18.77 -2.73 1.47
CA GLY A 351 -19.40 -4.03 1.70
C GLY A 351 -20.28 -4.08 2.96
N SER A 352 -20.43 -2.97 3.70
CA SER A 352 -21.44 -2.85 4.76
C SER A 352 -22.85 -2.60 4.21
N LEU A 353 -22.98 -2.09 2.98
CA LEU A 353 -24.27 -1.78 2.35
C LEU A 353 -25.15 -3.03 2.19
N ARG A 354 -26.45 -2.89 2.51
CA ARG A 354 -27.45 -3.96 2.45
C ARG A 354 -28.68 -3.51 1.68
N SER A 355 -29.57 -4.42 1.32
CA SER A 355 -30.91 -4.03 0.89
C SER A 355 -31.70 -3.45 2.07
N ILE A 356 -32.37 -2.33 1.86
CA ILE A 356 -33.33 -1.78 2.82
C ILE A 356 -34.51 -2.76 2.94
N LYS A 357 -35.00 -2.96 4.18
CA LYS A 357 -36.04 -3.96 4.49
C LYS A 357 -37.31 -3.76 3.65
N THR A 358 -37.77 -2.52 3.56
CA THR A 358 -38.86 -2.15 2.66
C THR A 358 -38.27 -1.74 1.33
N ALA A 359 -38.37 -2.64 0.33
CA ALA A 359 -37.75 -2.43 -0.98
C ALA A 359 -38.14 -1.04 -1.56
N PRO A 360 -37.16 -0.17 -1.84
CA PRO A 360 -37.43 1.07 -2.55
C PRO A 360 -37.68 0.79 -4.04
N ASP A 361 -38.21 1.76 -4.78
CA ASP A 361 -38.31 1.66 -6.24
C ASP A 361 -36.91 1.71 -6.89
N PHE A 362 -35.97 2.43 -6.26
CA PHE A 362 -34.53 2.41 -6.57
C PHE A 362 -33.71 3.04 -5.43
N TYR A 363 -32.39 2.84 -5.49
CA TYR A 363 -31.40 3.47 -4.63
C TYR A 363 -30.70 4.64 -5.33
N LEU A 364 -30.45 5.72 -4.62
CA LEU A 364 -29.45 6.73 -4.96
C LEU A 364 -28.22 6.48 -4.09
N LEU A 365 -27.05 6.33 -4.69
CA LEU A 365 -25.80 6.05 -3.98
C LEU A 365 -24.78 7.13 -4.30
N PHE A 366 -24.47 8.00 -3.33
CA PHE A 366 -23.45 9.03 -3.44
C PHE A 366 -22.18 8.56 -2.72
N THR A 367 -21.11 8.32 -3.48
CA THR A 367 -19.85 7.73 -2.97
C THR A 367 -18.73 7.88 -4.00
N ASP A 368 -17.47 7.82 -3.56
CA ASP A 368 -16.32 7.64 -4.44
C ASP A 368 -16.07 6.16 -4.79
N GLY A 369 -16.78 5.22 -4.16
CA GLY A 369 -16.63 3.78 -4.40
C GLY A 369 -15.31 3.21 -3.88
N LEU A 370 -14.53 3.96 -3.11
CA LEU A 370 -13.33 3.43 -2.47
C LEU A 370 -13.73 2.61 -1.23
N SER A 371 -13.05 1.50 -1.00
CA SER A 371 -13.27 0.69 0.19
C SER A 371 -11.91 0.32 0.76
N ASN A 372 -11.43 1.12 1.69
CA ASN A 372 -10.12 0.94 2.33
C ASN A 372 -10.20 0.28 3.70
N PHE A 373 -11.40 0.11 4.25
CA PHE A 373 -11.63 -0.54 5.54
C PHE A 373 -12.61 -1.71 5.38
N GLY A 374 -12.29 -2.85 6.00
CA GLY A 374 -13.15 -4.04 5.98
C GLY A 374 -13.40 -4.63 4.58
N LYS A 375 -14.59 -5.21 4.38
CA LYS A 375 -14.96 -5.95 3.17
C LYS A 375 -15.44 -5.01 2.05
N GLU A 376 -15.00 -5.26 0.82
CA GLU A 376 -15.45 -4.53 -0.39
C GLU A 376 -16.76 -5.07 -0.97
N GLU A 377 -17.10 -6.34 -0.70
CA GLU A 377 -18.22 -7.01 -1.36
C GLU A 377 -19.57 -6.55 -0.81
N THR A 378 -20.38 -5.94 -1.67
CA THR A 378 -21.76 -5.58 -1.37
C THR A 378 -22.68 -6.79 -1.53
N LYS A 379 -23.67 -6.92 -0.64
CA LYS A 379 -24.78 -7.85 -0.88
C LYS A 379 -25.66 -7.35 -2.03
N GLU A 380 -26.43 -8.24 -2.63
CA GLU A 380 -27.33 -7.88 -3.72
C GLU A 380 -28.38 -6.87 -3.27
N PHE A 381 -28.58 -5.85 -4.12
CA PHE A 381 -29.64 -4.86 -3.96
C PHE A 381 -30.92 -5.41 -4.57
N ASN A 382 -32.04 -5.24 -3.86
CA ASN A 382 -33.37 -5.65 -4.29
C ASN A 382 -34.06 -4.64 -5.23
N ALA A 383 -33.37 -3.57 -5.63
CA ALA A 383 -33.85 -2.53 -6.54
C ALA A 383 -32.66 -1.89 -7.29
N PRO A 384 -32.91 -1.21 -8.42
CA PRO A 384 -31.89 -0.50 -9.20
C PRO A 384 -31.07 0.48 -8.37
N VAL A 385 -29.74 0.51 -8.56
CA VAL A 385 -28.83 1.44 -7.90
C VAL A 385 -28.36 2.49 -8.90
N TYR A 386 -28.71 3.75 -8.65
CA TYR A 386 -28.15 4.89 -9.35
C TYR A 386 -26.97 5.43 -8.55
N ALA A 387 -25.76 5.07 -8.97
CA ALA A 387 -24.53 5.53 -8.33
C ALA A 387 -24.11 6.89 -8.91
N ILE A 388 -23.72 7.83 -8.05
CA ILE A 388 -23.33 9.19 -8.41
C ILE A 388 -21.98 9.49 -7.75
N SER A 389 -21.04 10.00 -8.55
CA SER A 389 -19.74 10.45 -8.05
C SER A 389 -19.17 11.56 -8.92
N GLY A 390 -18.62 12.60 -8.28
CA GLY A 390 -17.82 13.64 -8.93
C GLY A 390 -16.32 13.51 -8.69
N ASP A 391 -15.88 12.54 -7.90
CA ASP A 391 -14.50 12.42 -7.46
C ASP A 391 -13.60 11.88 -8.58
N ALA A 392 -12.47 12.57 -8.82
CA ALA A 392 -11.50 12.17 -9.84
C ALA A 392 -10.80 10.83 -9.52
N THR A 393 -10.77 10.47 -8.24
CA THR A 393 -10.15 9.23 -7.73
C THR A 393 -11.16 8.12 -7.47
N ALA A 394 -12.42 8.28 -7.90
CA ALA A 394 -13.46 7.30 -7.66
C ALA A 394 -13.16 5.94 -8.31
N ASN A 395 -13.59 4.86 -7.66
CA ASN A 395 -13.57 3.52 -8.23
C ASN A 395 -14.72 3.36 -9.24
N HIS A 396 -14.54 3.96 -10.43
CA HIS A 396 -15.55 3.96 -11.49
C HIS A 396 -15.96 2.54 -11.90
N VAL A 397 -15.04 1.56 -11.85
CA VAL A 397 -15.29 0.17 -12.22
C VAL A 397 -16.30 -0.46 -11.26
N LEU A 398 -16.09 -0.32 -9.95
CA LEU A 398 -17.00 -0.84 -8.94
C LEU A 398 -18.38 -0.17 -9.01
N LEU A 399 -18.42 1.16 -9.16
CA LEU A 399 -19.69 1.89 -9.25
C LEU A 399 -20.49 1.52 -10.50
N HIS A 400 -19.81 1.32 -11.63
CA HIS A 400 -20.44 0.85 -12.85
C HIS A 400 -21.00 -0.57 -12.66
N TYR A 401 -20.23 -1.46 -12.03
CA TYR A 401 -20.67 -2.82 -11.71
C TYR A 401 -21.91 -2.84 -10.80
N MET A 402 -21.89 -2.10 -9.68
CA MET A 402 -23.00 -2.05 -8.73
C MET A 402 -24.28 -1.53 -9.38
N ALA A 403 -24.17 -0.46 -10.15
CA ALA A 403 -25.29 0.10 -10.90
C ALA A 403 -25.82 -0.90 -11.94
N ASN A 404 -24.93 -1.54 -12.69
CA ASN A 404 -25.33 -2.46 -13.76
C ASN A 404 -25.97 -3.75 -13.24
N LYS A 405 -25.39 -4.36 -12.20
CA LYS A 405 -25.90 -5.60 -11.59
C LYS A 405 -27.29 -5.42 -10.98
N SER A 406 -27.60 -4.23 -10.49
CA SER A 406 -28.91 -3.90 -9.94
C SER A 406 -29.93 -3.42 -10.98
N GLY A 407 -29.50 -3.16 -12.23
CA GLY A 407 -30.34 -2.58 -13.29
C GLY A 407 -30.50 -1.06 -13.20
N GLY A 408 -29.65 -0.38 -12.44
CA GLY A 408 -29.55 1.08 -12.35
C GLY A 408 -28.49 1.67 -13.29
N ARG A 409 -27.94 2.84 -12.94
CA ARG A 409 -26.97 3.55 -13.79
C ARG A 409 -25.92 4.31 -12.96
N TYR A 410 -24.67 4.27 -13.39
CA TYR A 410 -23.61 5.09 -12.82
C TYR A 410 -23.50 6.45 -13.53
N PHE A 411 -23.44 7.54 -12.77
CA PHE A 411 -23.28 8.91 -13.24
C PHE A 411 -21.93 9.47 -12.75
N ASN A 412 -21.00 9.65 -13.68
CA ASN A 412 -19.76 10.36 -13.44
C ASN A 412 -19.98 11.88 -13.68
N LEU A 413 -20.02 12.65 -12.60
CA LEU A 413 -20.31 14.09 -12.65
C LEU A 413 -19.22 14.90 -13.35
N SER A 414 -18.00 14.38 -13.48
CA SER A 414 -16.95 15.04 -14.29
C SER A 414 -17.25 15.04 -15.79
N LYS A 415 -18.17 14.18 -16.26
CA LYS A 415 -18.52 14.01 -17.68
C LYS A 415 -19.95 14.44 -18.02
N LEU A 416 -20.80 14.68 -17.02
CA LEU A 416 -22.23 14.93 -17.21
C LEU A 416 -22.65 16.25 -16.59
N THR A 417 -23.68 16.88 -17.18
CA THR A 417 -24.36 18.03 -16.60
C THR A 417 -25.46 17.58 -15.64
N ASP A 418 -25.76 18.40 -14.65
CA ASP A 418 -26.72 18.08 -13.57
C ASP A 418 -28.11 17.79 -14.14
N LYS A 419 -28.53 18.58 -15.14
CA LYS A 419 -29.78 18.35 -15.89
C LYS A 419 -29.84 16.94 -16.50
N LYS A 420 -28.76 16.49 -17.17
CA LYS A 420 -28.71 15.15 -17.75
C LYS A 420 -28.78 14.06 -16.68
N VAL A 421 -28.15 14.27 -15.53
CA VAL A 421 -28.22 13.31 -14.41
C VAL A 421 -29.66 13.19 -13.92
N VAL A 422 -30.31 14.31 -13.58
CA VAL A 422 -31.68 14.35 -13.06
C VAL A 422 -32.70 13.77 -14.06
N GLU A 423 -32.54 14.02 -15.35
CA GLU A 423 -33.42 13.46 -16.38
C GLU A 423 -33.40 11.93 -16.40
N HIS A 424 -32.24 11.30 -16.22
CA HIS A 424 -32.03 9.87 -16.37
C HIS A 424 -32.28 9.04 -15.10
N ILE A 425 -32.32 9.65 -13.91
CA ILE A 425 -32.68 8.93 -12.68
C ILE A 425 -34.12 8.41 -12.80
N GLY A 426 -34.31 7.11 -12.61
CA GLY A 426 -35.62 6.46 -12.72
C GLY A 426 -36.10 6.20 -14.15
N GLN A 427 -35.26 6.39 -15.16
CA GLN A 427 -35.59 5.99 -16.54
C GLN A 427 -35.19 4.53 -16.81
N ALA A 428 -36.06 3.79 -17.49
CA ALA A 428 -35.75 2.44 -17.94
C ALA A 428 -34.56 2.48 -18.93
N ARG A 429 -33.53 1.70 -18.66
CA ARG A 429 -32.37 1.54 -19.53
C ARG A 429 -32.57 0.33 -20.46
N PHE A 430 -32.08 0.45 -21.69
CA PHE A 430 -31.98 -0.68 -22.61
C PHE A 430 -30.62 -1.34 -22.42
N ASP A 431 -30.65 -2.57 -21.90
CA ASP A 431 -29.49 -3.24 -21.34
C ASP A 431 -29.16 -4.51 -22.10
N PHE A 432 -27.86 -4.78 -22.29
CA PHE A 432 -27.39 -6.14 -22.46
C PHE A 432 -27.79 -6.95 -21.23
N GLN A 433 -28.46 -8.08 -21.45
CA GLN A 433 -28.91 -8.97 -20.38
C GLN A 433 -27.97 -10.16 -20.21
N SER A 434 -27.67 -10.87 -21.32
CA SER A 434 -26.83 -12.06 -21.32
C SER A 434 -26.46 -12.50 -22.74
N ALA A 435 -25.36 -13.25 -22.86
CA ALA A 435 -25.02 -14.03 -24.04
C ALA A 435 -25.23 -15.52 -23.75
N VAL A 436 -26.03 -16.20 -24.55
CA VAL A 436 -26.43 -17.60 -24.35
C VAL A 436 -25.98 -18.45 -25.52
N VAL A 437 -25.20 -19.50 -25.26
CA VAL A 437 -24.78 -20.49 -26.25
C VAL A 437 -26.00 -21.33 -26.67
N ARG A 438 -26.26 -21.42 -27.98
CA ARG A 438 -27.35 -22.21 -28.57
C ARG A 438 -26.85 -23.54 -29.11
N THR A 439 -25.70 -23.55 -29.75
CA THR A 439 -25.02 -24.74 -30.28
C THR A 439 -23.50 -24.59 -30.14
N GLY A 440 -22.78 -25.71 -30.14
CA GLY A 440 -21.32 -25.73 -29.95
C GLY A 440 -20.91 -25.49 -28.50
N GLN A 441 -19.61 -25.22 -28.29
CA GLN A 441 -19.06 -24.86 -26.99
C GLN A 441 -18.14 -23.64 -27.11
N ILE A 442 -18.30 -22.69 -26.19
CA ILE A 442 -17.38 -21.57 -25.99
C ILE A 442 -16.82 -21.65 -24.58
N GLY A 443 -15.62 -21.10 -24.39
CA GLY A 443 -15.04 -20.89 -23.06
C GLY A 443 -15.66 -19.68 -22.37
N GLU A 444 -14.89 -19.00 -21.53
CA GLU A 444 -15.35 -17.75 -20.90
C GLU A 444 -15.59 -16.68 -21.98
N ALA A 445 -16.68 -15.91 -21.83
CA ALA A 445 -17.01 -14.79 -22.70
C ALA A 445 -17.41 -13.57 -21.86
N TYR A 446 -17.08 -12.38 -22.37
CA TYR A 446 -17.24 -11.11 -21.68
C TYR A 446 -18.01 -10.11 -22.54
N PRO A 447 -18.81 -9.22 -21.93
CA PRO A 447 -19.06 -9.11 -20.48
C PRO A 447 -19.92 -10.27 -19.93
N THR A 448 -19.68 -10.63 -18.66
CA THR A 448 -20.44 -11.69 -17.97
C THR A 448 -21.68 -11.18 -17.25
N HIS A 449 -21.72 -9.87 -16.98
CA HIS A 449 -22.81 -9.20 -16.28
C HIS A 449 -23.67 -8.35 -17.23
N SER A 450 -24.94 -8.20 -16.90
CA SER A 450 -25.83 -7.27 -17.59
C SER A 450 -25.29 -5.85 -17.49
N GLY A 451 -25.53 -5.01 -18.49
CA GLY A 451 -25.00 -3.65 -18.53
C GLY A 451 -25.67 -2.81 -19.61
N PRO A 452 -25.35 -1.51 -19.72
CA PRO A 452 -25.91 -0.67 -20.77
C PRO A 452 -25.53 -1.25 -22.14
N ALA A 453 -26.52 -1.38 -23.03
CA ALA A 453 -26.24 -1.87 -24.37
C ALA A 453 -25.41 -0.86 -25.20
N GLY A 454 -25.51 0.44 -24.87
CA GLY A 454 -24.81 1.53 -25.54
C GLY A 454 -25.19 1.67 -27.02
N ASP A 455 -24.35 2.41 -27.76
CA ASP A 455 -24.48 2.53 -29.21
C ASP A 455 -23.92 1.26 -29.91
N ARG A 456 -22.90 0.65 -29.29
CA ARG A 456 -22.25 -0.58 -29.72
C ARG A 456 -21.93 -1.47 -28.53
N LEU A 457 -22.26 -2.75 -28.65
CA LEU A 457 -21.91 -3.80 -27.69
C LEU A 457 -20.82 -4.71 -28.29
N LEU A 458 -19.76 -4.94 -27.53
CA LEU A 458 -18.71 -5.90 -27.87
C LEU A 458 -18.81 -7.12 -26.96
N ILE A 459 -18.82 -8.31 -27.56
CA ILE A 459 -18.73 -9.58 -26.81
C ILE A 459 -17.53 -10.36 -27.29
N THR A 460 -16.58 -10.64 -26.42
CA THR A 460 -15.39 -11.45 -26.76
C THR A 460 -15.40 -12.77 -26.00
N GLY A 461 -14.89 -13.84 -26.61
CA GLY A 461 -14.85 -15.15 -25.99
C GLY A 461 -13.89 -16.13 -26.66
N MET A 462 -13.72 -17.30 -26.05
CA MET A 462 -12.95 -18.41 -26.59
C MET A 462 -13.87 -19.39 -27.33
N LEU A 463 -13.52 -19.80 -28.54
CA LEU A 463 -14.25 -20.82 -29.29
C LEU A 463 -13.60 -22.19 -29.07
N MET A 464 -14.37 -23.16 -28.55
CA MET A 464 -13.86 -24.49 -28.17
C MET A 464 -14.22 -25.58 -29.20
N THR A 465 -15.14 -25.29 -30.11
CA THR A 465 -15.59 -26.18 -31.20
C THR A 465 -15.39 -25.52 -32.57
N ASP A 466 -15.46 -26.27 -33.66
CA ASP A 466 -15.28 -25.69 -35.01
C ASP A 466 -16.34 -24.64 -35.37
N ASP A 467 -17.54 -24.78 -34.82
CA ASP A 467 -18.60 -23.78 -34.90
C ASP A 467 -19.35 -23.64 -33.57
N ALA A 468 -19.94 -22.46 -33.36
CA ALA A 468 -20.85 -22.18 -32.26
C ALA A 468 -21.90 -21.14 -32.69
N GLU A 469 -23.08 -21.18 -32.08
CA GLU A 469 -24.10 -20.13 -32.21
C GLU A 469 -24.33 -19.50 -30.84
N VAL A 470 -24.16 -18.18 -30.76
CA VAL A 470 -24.35 -17.39 -29.53
C VAL A 470 -25.52 -16.44 -29.75
N SER A 471 -26.41 -16.37 -28.77
CA SER A 471 -27.56 -15.47 -28.78
C SER A 471 -27.41 -14.39 -27.73
N ILE A 472 -27.41 -13.13 -28.17
CA ILE A 472 -27.34 -11.94 -27.33
C ILE A 472 -28.76 -11.50 -27.00
N LYS A 473 -29.07 -11.44 -25.70
CA LYS A 473 -30.36 -10.98 -25.18
C LYS A 473 -30.23 -9.58 -24.61
N TYR A 474 -31.21 -8.74 -24.92
CA TYR A 474 -31.36 -7.40 -24.38
C TYR A 474 -32.62 -7.28 -23.55
N SER A 475 -32.57 -6.45 -22.52
CA SER A 475 -33.69 -6.20 -21.61
C SER A 475 -34.02 -4.72 -21.48
N ALA A 476 -35.28 -4.42 -21.20
CA ALA A 476 -35.73 -3.10 -20.76
C ALA A 476 -36.62 -3.27 -19.53
N GLY A 477 -36.28 -2.57 -18.44
CA GLY A 477 -36.96 -2.74 -17.16
C GLY A 477 -36.91 -4.19 -16.63
N GLY A 478 -35.79 -4.88 -16.87
CA GLY A 478 -35.56 -6.26 -16.42
C GLY A 478 -36.24 -7.35 -17.25
N LYS A 479 -37.06 -7.01 -18.26
CA LYS A 479 -37.70 -7.97 -19.17
C LYS A 479 -36.92 -8.06 -20.47
N THR A 480 -36.67 -9.27 -20.96
CA THR A 480 -36.07 -9.48 -22.28
C THR A 480 -37.00 -8.90 -23.36
N VAL A 481 -36.48 -8.00 -24.18
CA VAL A 481 -37.24 -7.31 -25.24
C VAL A 481 -36.67 -7.57 -26.64
N LEU A 482 -35.41 -8.00 -26.75
CA LEU A 482 -34.76 -8.30 -28.02
C LEU A 482 -33.77 -9.46 -27.84
N GLU A 483 -33.69 -10.33 -28.85
CA GLU A 483 -32.71 -11.41 -28.93
C GLU A 483 -32.14 -11.47 -30.35
N LYS A 484 -30.80 -11.44 -30.48
CA LYS A 484 -30.08 -11.54 -31.76
C LYS A 484 -29.12 -12.72 -31.75
N LYS A 485 -29.02 -13.45 -32.86
CA LYS A 485 -28.19 -14.66 -32.98
C LYS A 485 -26.97 -14.43 -33.87
N TYR A 486 -25.84 -14.99 -33.47
CA TYR A 486 -24.55 -14.88 -34.17
C TYR A 486 -23.93 -16.26 -34.32
N LYS A 487 -23.47 -16.57 -35.54
CA LYS A 487 -22.72 -17.80 -35.83
C LYS A 487 -21.23 -17.47 -35.85
N ILE A 488 -20.45 -18.32 -35.20
CA ILE A 488 -19.00 -18.19 -35.04
C ILE A 488 -18.37 -19.45 -35.61
N LYS A 489 -17.36 -19.32 -36.47
CA LYS A 489 -16.70 -20.45 -37.14
C LYS A 489 -15.19 -20.29 -37.14
N THR A 490 -14.47 -21.38 -36.91
CA THR A 490 -13.00 -21.42 -37.01
C THR A 490 -12.51 -21.19 -38.43
N SER A 491 -13.31 -21.55 -39.45
CA SER A 491 -13.02 -21.31 -40.88
C SER A 491 -12.82 -19.83 -41.21
N ASP A 492 -13.43 -18.95 -40.42
CA ASP A 492 -13.41 -17.50 -40.64
C ASP A 492 -12.23 -16.85 -39.90
N ALA A 493 -11.36 -17.63 -39.24
CA ALA A 493 -10.27 -17.13 -38.41
C ALA A 493 -9.16 -16.45 -39.23
N SER A 494 -8.67 -15.29 -38.77
CA SER A 494 -7.35 -14.76 -39.16
C SER A 494 -6.29 -15.29 -38.19
N SER A 495 -5.01 -15.16 -38.51
CA SER A 495 -3.93 -15.45 -37.56
C SER A 495 -3.57 -14.21 -36.73
N GLY A 496 -3.19 -14.41 -35.47
CA GLY A 496 -2.61 -13.39 -34.59
C GLY A 496 -3.17 -13.43 -33.17
N ASP A 497 -2.65 -12.56 -32.30
CA ASP A 497 -2.89 -12.64 -30.86
C ASP A 497 -3.83 -11.51 -30.33
N LEU A 498 -4.23 -10.56 -31.17
CA LEU A 498 -5.01 -9.38 -30.76
C LEU A 498 -6.33 -9.72 -30.05
N LEU A 499 -7.13 -10.67 -30.57
CA LEU A 499 -8.37 -11.07 -29.91
C LEU A 499 -8.12 -11.83 -28.60
N MET A 500 -7.04 -12.60 -28.51
CA MET A 500 -6.64 -13.26 -27.25
C MET A 500 -6.30 -12.21 -26.19
N THR A 501 -5.50 -11.21 -26.55
CA THR A 501 -5.08 -10.13 -25.65
C THR A 501 -6.29 -9.29 -25.21
N TYR A 502 -7.20 -8.97 -26.12
CA TYR A 502 -8.45 -8.24 -25.80
C TYR A 502 -9.38 -9.06 -24.90
N TRP A 503 -9.52 -10.37 -25.15
CA TRP A 503 -10.27 -11.27 -24.28
C TRP A 503 -9.65 -11.34 -22.87
N ALA A 504 -8.32 -11.46 -22.77
CA ALA A 504 -7.63 -11.52 -21.49
C ALA A 504 -7.75 -10.20 -20.72
N GLN A 505 -7.74 -9.07 -21.41
CA GLN A 505 -8.04 -7.79 -20.79
C GLN A 505 -9.48 -7.71 -20.31
N SER A 506 -10.45 -8.20 -21.08
CA SER A 506 -11.86 -8.22 -20.68
C SER A 506 -12.05 -9.04 -19.40
N LYS A 507 -11.31 -10.16 -19.26
CA LYS A 507 -11.20 -10.93 -18.03
C LYS A 507 -10.62 -10.12 -16.87
N ILE A 508 -9.51 -9.41 -17.10
CA ILE A 508 -8.90 -8.53 -16.09
C ILE A 508 -9.90 -7.47 -15.63
N ASN A 509 -10.61 -6.81 -16.55
CA ASN A 509 -11.64 -5.81 -16.23
C ASN A 509 -12.73 -6.36 -15.29
N GLU A 510 -13.17 -7.59 -15.49
CA GLU A 510 -14.14 -8.25 -14.61
C GLU A 510 -13.53 -8.61 -13.24
N LEU A 511 -12.28 -9.11 -13.22
CA LEU A 511 -11.59 -9.42 -11.96
C LEU A 511 -11.32 -8.16 -11.13
N MET A 512 -11.05 -7.03 -11.77
CA MET A 512 -10.74 -5.76 -11.12
C MET A 512 -11.89 -5.14 -10.34
N ILE A 513 -13.13 -5.54 -10.63
CA ILE A 513 -14.31 -5.12 -9.87
C ILE A 513 -14.10 -5.36 -8.37
N PHE A 514 -13.45 -6.48 -8.01
CA PHE A 514 -13.06 -6.83 -6.64
C PHE A 514 -11.56 -7.12 -6.57
N SER A 515 -10.75 -6.11 -6.89
CA SER A 515 -9.29 -6.26 -7.03
C SER A 515 -8.61 -6.90 -5.82
N ARG A 516 -8.99 -6.54 -4.59
CA ARG A 516 -8.37 -7.12 -3.38
C ARG A 516 -8.60 -8.62 -3.27
N LYS A 517 -9.83 -9.07 -3.55
CA LYS A 517 -10.20 -10.50 -3.50
C LYS A 517 -9.61 -11.28 -4.67
N ASN A 518 -9.64 -10.68 -5.86
CA ASN A 518 -9.21 -11.35 -7.09
C ASN A 518 -7.71 -11.14 -7.38
N ASN A 519 -6.93 -10.59 -6.44
CA ASN A 519 -5.53 -10.24 -6.67
C ASN A 519 -4.70 -11.42 -7.20
N GLU A 520 -4.83 -12.61 -6.62
CA GLU A 520 -4.12 -13.81 -7.10
C GLU A 520 -4.49 -14.16 -8.55
N LYS A 521 -5.79 -14.10 -8.89
CA LYS A 521 -6.27 -14.36 -10.26
C LYS A 521 -5.84 -13.26 -11.24
N LEU A 522 -5.78 -12.00 -10.79
CA LEU A 522 -5.26 -10.88 -11.56
C LEU A 522 -3.78 -11.09 -11.88
N VAL A 523 -2.99 -11.46 -10.87
CA VAL A 523 -1.57 -11.79 -11.02
C VAL A 523 -1.37 -12.97 -11.96
N GLU A 524 -2.12 -14.07 -11.78
CA GLU A 524 -2.04 -15.25 -12.63
C GLU A 524 -2.42 -14.92 -14.09
N THR A 525 -3.53 -14.21 -14.30
CA THR A 525 -4.00 -13.81 -15.63
C THR A 525 -2.99 -12.86 -16.30
N GLY A 526 -2.49 -11.87 -15.56
CA GLY A 526 -1.46 -10.94 -16.03
C GLY A 526 -0.18 -11.67 -16.47
N LYS A 527 0.33 -12.59 -15.64
CA LYS A 527 1.53 -13.38 -15.96
C LYS A 527 1.31 -14.33 -17.15
N LYS A 528 0.13 -14.96 -17.24
CA LYS A 528 -0.19 -15.92 -18.31
C LYS A 528 -0.29 -15.25 -19.68
N TYR A 529 -0.89 -14.07 -19.75
CA TYR A 529 -1.16 -13.37 -21.02
C TYR A 529 -0.20 -12.20 -21.30
N GLY A 530 0.79 -11.95 -20.43
CA GLY A 530 1.75 -10.88 -20.60
C GLY A 530 1.16 -9.48 -20.39
N LEU A 531 0.17 -9.34 -19.50
CA LEU A 531 -0.57 -8.10 -19.26
C LEU A 531 -0.24 -7.45 -17.90
N VAL A 532 -0.22 -6.11 -17.89
CA VAL A 532 -0.10 -5.31 -16.67
C VAL A 532 -1.46 -5.21 -16.00
N THR A 533 -1.50 -5.51 -14.71
CA THR A 533 -2.69 -5.48 -13.84
C THR A 533 -2.36 -4.67 -12.59
N PRO A 534 -3.32 -4.39 -11.67
CA PRO A 534 -3.00 -3.74 -10.41
C PRO A 534 -1.98 -4.55 -9.58
N GLY A 535 -1.95 -5.88 -9.75
CA GLY A 535 -1.04 -6.79 -9.05
C GLY A 535 0.23 -7.16 -9.81
N THR A 536 0.43 -6.67 -11.05
CA THR A 536 1.60 -7.01 -11.87
C THR A 536 2.31 -5.78 -12.42
N SER A 537 3.57 -5.96 -12.80
CA SER A 537 4.39 -4.92 -13.42
C SER A 537 5.23 -5.53 -14.54
N LEU A 538 5.59 -4.73 -15.54
CA LEU A 538 6.55 -5.15 -16.57
C LEU A 538 7.95 -4.75 -16.11
N MET A 539 8.86 -5.71 -16.15
CA MET A 539 10.24 -5.54 -15.73
C MET A 539 11.21 -5.96 -16.83
N VAL A 540 12.21 -5.12 -17.09
CA VAL A 540 13.33 -5.42 -17.97
C VAL A 540 14.61 -5.43 -17.15
N LEU A 541 15.42 -6.48 -17.27
CA LEU A 541 16.70 -6.66 -16.58
C LEU A 541 17.85 -6.70 -17.60
N ASP A 542 19.03 -6.26 -17.17
CA ASP A 542 20.19 -6.06 -18.06
C ASP A 542 20.93 -7.34 -18.41
N ASN A 543 20.98 -8.31 -17.49
CA ASN A 543 21.85 -9.48 -17.65
C ASN A 543 21.30 -10.76 -16.98
N LEU A 544 21.87 -11.90 -17.39
CA LEU A 544 21.48 -13.23 -16.92
C LEU A 544 21.55 -13.38 -15.39
N ASN A 545 22.56 -12.79 -14.74
CA ASN A 545 22.73 -12.93 -13.30
C ASN A 545 21.57 -12.28 -12.54
N GLN A 546 21.04 -11.15 -13.02
CA GLN A 546 19.86 -10.51 -12.42
C GLN A 546 18.62 -11.39 -12.60
N TYR A 547 18.37 -11.89 -13.81
CA TYR A 547 17.26 -12.81 -14.08
C TYR A 547 17.33 -14.05 -13.17
N VAL A 548 18.50 -14.67 -13.04
CA VAL A 548 18.73 -15.79 -12.13
C VAL A 548 18.50 -15.36 -10.69
N GLN A 549 19.18 -14.31 -10.22
CA GLN A 549 19.13 -13.84 -8.82
C GLN A 549 17.70 -13.66 -8.35
N TYR A 550 16.87 -12.97 -9.13
CA TYR A 550 15.48 -12.66 -8.78
C TYR A 550 14.48 -13.70 -9.29
N GLU A 551 14.92 -14.81 -9.88
CA GLU A 551 14.06 -15.86 -10.40
C GLU A 551 12.99 -15.32 -11.36
N ILE A 552 13.42 -14.46 -12.28
CA ILE A 552 12.59 -13.90 -13.34
C ILE A 552 13.04 -14.58 -14.64
N MET A 553 12.11 -15.19 -15.35
CA MET A 553 12.43 -15.84 -16.62
C MET A 553 12.70 -14.78 -17.69
N PRO A 554 13.85 -14.82 -18.41
CA PRO A 554 14.10 -13.89 -19.53
C PRO A 554 13.00 -13.98 -20.60
N PRO A 555 12.68 -12.85 -21.28
CA PRO A 555 11.66 -12.80 -22.32
C PRO A 555 12.06 -13.63 -23.54
N GLU A 556 11.10 -13.94 -24.42
CA GLU A 556 11.36 -14.72 -25.65
C GLU A 556 12.32 -14.03 -26.61
N THR A 557 12.36 -12.69 -26.59
CA THR A 557 13.34 -11.87 -27.30
C THR A 557 14.79 -12.19 -26.91
N LEU A 558 15.02 -12.72 -25.70
CA LEU A 558 16.32 -13.18 -25.20
C LEU A 558 16.41 -14.71 -25.13
N SER A 559 16.05 -15.40 -26.23
CA SER A 559 15.95 -16.87 -26.30
C SER A 559 17.20 -17.64 -25.83
N GLU A 560 18.41 -17.16 -26.12
CA GLU A 560 19.65 -17.81 -25.69
C GLU A 560 19.90 -17.62 -24.18
N MET A 561 19.66 -16.42 -23.66
CA MET A 561 19.72 -16.14 -22.22
C MET A 561 18.67 -16.98 -21.46
N ARG A 562 17.49 -17.18 -22.04
CA ARG A 562 16.43 -18.03 -21.46
C ARG A 562 16.88 -19.48 -21.31
N LYS A 563 17.59 -20.05 -22.29
CA LYS A 563 18.17 -21.41 -22.16
C LYS A 563 19.23 -21.47 -21.06
N GLN A 564 20.10 -20.46 -20.99
CA GLN A 564 21.13 -20.37 -19.95
C GLN A 564 20.50 -20.25 -18.55
N TYR A 565 19.45 -19.43 -18.42
CA TYR A 565 18.66 -19.28 -17.20
C TYR A 565 18.07 -20.61 -16.74
N ILE A 566 17.40 -21.36 -17.64
CA ILE A 566 16.81 -22.67 -17.30
C ILE A 566 17.90 -23.60 -16.72
N LYS A 567 19.05 -23.69 -17.39
CA LYS A 567 20.19 -24.50 -16.93
C LYS A 567 20.72 -24.07 -15.57
N MET A 568 20.86 -22.76 -15.33
CA MET A 568 21.30 -22.23 -14.03
C MET A 568 20.27 -22.48 -12.93
N MET A 569 18.97 -22.36 -13.23
CA MET A 569 17.91 -22.63 -12.28
C MET A 569 17.83 -24.11 -11.89
N GLU A 570 18.08 -25.05 -12.81
CA GLU A 570 18.20 -26.48 -12.49
C GLU A 570 19.36 -26.74 -11.51
N MET A 571 20.53 -26.12 -11.74
CA MET A 571 21.66 -26.20 -10.80
C MET A 571 21.26 -25.59 -9.44
N ARG A 572 20.61 -24.43 -9.45
CA ARG A 572 20.16 -23.72 -8.24
C ARG A 572 19.11 -24.50 -7.46
N GLN A 573 18.24 -25.26 -8.10
CA GLN A 573 17.30 -26.15 -7.41
C GLN A 573 18.03 -27.25 -6.63
N SER A 574 19.11 -27.79 -7.21
CA SER A 574 19.94 -28.78 -6.50
C SER A 574 20.66 -28.17 -5.29
N ASP A 575 21.15 -26.94 -5.42
CA ASP A 575 21.77 -26.19 -4.32
C ASP A 575 20.74 -25.73 -3.28
N ARG A 576 19.53 -25.38 -3.71
CA ARG A 576 18.42 -25.03 -2.83
C ARG A 576 18.00 -26.20 -1.97
N LYS A 577 17.93 -27.42 -2.50
CA LYS A 577 17.67 -28.63 -1.69
C LYS A 577 18.76 -28.85 -0.65
N LYS A 578 20.03 -28.67 -1.01
CA LYS A 578 21.15 -28.74 -0.05
C LYS A 578 21.05 -27.63 1.01
N TYR A 579 20.69 -26.42 0.60
CA TYR A 579 20.49 -25.28 1.50
C TYR A 579 19.32 -25.52 2.45
N GLU A 580 18.17 -25.96 1.96
CA GLU A 580 17.00 -26.33 2.74
C GLU A 580 17.37 -27.38 3.79
N GLN A 581 18.12 -28.42 3.42
CA GLN A 581 18.62 -29.38 4.39
C GLN A 581 19.55 -28.73 5.42
N SER A 582 20.52 -27.92 5.00
CA SER A 582 21.41 -27.21 5.93
C SER A 582 20.68 -26.26 6.88
N LYS A 583 19.59 -25.65 6.40
CA LYS A 583 18.72 -24.76 7.17
C LYS A 583 17.94 -25.57 8.20
N ILE A 584 17.37 -26.70 7.80
CA ILE A 584 16.72 -27.65 8.72
C ILE A 584 17.71 -28.06 9.82
N ASP A 585 18.92 -28.47 9.45
CA ASP A 585 19.95 -28.88 10.41
C ASP A 585 20.35 -27.74 11.36
N ARG A 586 20.46 -26.50 10.86
CA ARG A 586 20.71 -25.31 11.69
C ARG A 586 19.57 -25.06 12.67
N VAL A 587 18.33 -25.06 12.19
CA VAL A 587 17.14 -24.78 13.01
C VAL A 587 16.95 -25.89 14.05
N LEU A 588 17.16 -27.16 13.69
CA LEU A 588 17.15 -28.29 14.62
C LEU A 588 18.20 -28.10 15.72
N LYS A 589 19.43 -27.74 15.38
CA LYS A 589 20.48 -27.49 16.38
C LYS A 589 20.14 -26.35 17.33
N LEU A 590 19.51 -25.28 16.83
CA LEU A 590 19.03 -24.18 17.68
C LEU A 590 17.87 -24.65 18.57
N TRP A 591 16.97 -25.45 18.03
CA TRP A 591 15.82 -25.99 18.73
C TRP A 591 16.21 -27.00 19.82
N GLU A 592 17.15 -27.91 19.53
CA GLU A 592 17.74 -28.84 20.50
C GLU A 592 18.39 -28.10 21.69
N ARG A 593 19.07 -26.98 21.43
CA ARG A 593 19.59 -26.12 22.51
C ARG A 593 18.47 -25.51 23.35
N ARG A 594 17.38 -25.07 22.72
CA ARG A 594 16.20 -24.54 23.43
C ARG A 594 15.52 -25.62 24.26
N ILE A 595 15.38 -26.83 23.72
CA ILE A 595 14.86 -28.00 24.45
C ILE A 595 15.77 -28.35 25.63
N SER A 596 17.09 -28.42 25.42
CA SER A 596 18.05 -28.71 26.48
C SER A 596 18.02 -27.65 27.60
N TRP A 597 17.91 -26.36 27.25
CA TRP A 597 17.67 -25.31 28.23
C TRP A 597 16.37 -25.55 29.02
N TRP A 598 15.29 -25.91 28.35
CA TRP A 598 14.00 -26.19 28.97
C TRP A 598 14.03 -27.45 29.85
N GLU A 599 14.81 -28.47 29.49
CA GLU A 599 15.00 -29.68 30.30
C GLU A 599 15.91 -29.45 31.52
N THR A 600 16.74 -28.42 31.49
CA THR A 600 17.68 -28.10 32.58
C THR A 600 16.94 -27.60 33.82
N GLU A 601 17.28 -28.15 34.98
CA GLU A 601 16.80 -27.64 36.27
C GLU A 601 17.76 -26.58 36.83
N TYR A 602 17.25 -25.37 37.01
CA TYR A 602 18.02 -24.25 37.57
C TYR A 602 17.75 -24.11 39.08
N PRO A 603 18.77 -23.75 39.88
CA PRO A 603 18.63 -23.61 41.32
C PRO A 603 17.77 -22.38 41.67
N LYS A 604 16.83 -22.54 42.60
CA LYS A 604 16.10 -21.42 43.21
C LYS A 604 16.97 -20.81 44.31
N ILE A 605 17.91 -19.94 43.94
CA ILE A 605 18.82 -19.30 44.90
C ILE A 605 18.04 -18.22 45.68
N GLU A 606 17.83 -18.43 46.98
CA GLU A 606 17.29 -17.38 47.87
C GLU A 606 18.34 -16.28 48.12
N LYS A 607 17.87 -15.04 48.28
CA LYS A 607 18.66 -13.82 48.50
C LYS A 607 19.92 -14.08 49.35
N LYS A 608 21.11 -13.92 48.77
CA LYS A 608 22.29 -13.62 49.59
C LYS A 608 22.05 -12.25 50.22
N LYS A 609 21.99 -12.19 51.55
CA LYS A 609 22.02 -10.94 52.31
C LYS A 609 23.19 -10.08 51.81
N ALA A 610 22.89 -8.82 51.50
CA ALA A 610 23.88 -7.79 51.23
C ALA A 610 24.96 -7.85 52.31
N MET A 611 26.21 -8.06 51.90
CA MET A 611 27.36 -7.98 52.78
C MET A 611 27.66 -6.49 52.95
N GLU A 612 27.24 -5.92 54.08
CA GLU A 612 27.64 -4.60 54.52
C GLU A 612 29.18 -4.51 54.52
N THR A 613 29.72 -3.50 53.83
CA THR A 613 31.13 -3.13 53.95
C THR A 613 31.25 -1.64 54.21
N LYS A 614 31.45 -1.26 55.48
CA LYS A 614 32.17 -0.07 55.95
C LYS A 614 32.60 -0.30 57.41
N PRO A 615 33.62 0.41 57.94
CA PRO A 615 34.86 0.89 57.32
C PRO A 615 36.10 0.58 58.20
N VAL A 616 37.31 0.51 57.64
CA VAL A 616 38.54 0.83 58.39
C VAL A 616 39.54 1.54 57.48
N ALA A 617 39.92 2.74 57.89
CA ALA A 617 41.11 3.45 57.43
C ALA A 617 42.14 3.44 58.56
N VAL A 618 43.40 3.10 58.29
CA VAL A 618 44.60 3.77 58.84
C VAL A 618 45.77 3.61 57.86
N MET A 619 46.31 4.77 57.44
CA MET A 619 47.72 5.12 57.09
C MET A 619 48.81 4.15 57.56
N GLU A 620 50.01 4.01 57.00
CA GLU A 620 50.80 4.63 55.92
C GLU A 620 52.16 3.90 55.95
N ARG A 621 52.85 3.71 54.81
CA ARG A 621 54.31 3.94 54.64
C ARG A 621 54.83 3.47 53.27
N GLN A 622 55.22 4.48 52.48
CA GLN A 622 56.42 4.61 51.63
C GLN A 622 56.80 3.53 50.59
N ARG A 623 56.96 3.99 49.33
CA ARG A 623 57.56 3.30 48.16
C ARG A 623 59.11 3.31 48.27
N PRO A 624 59.87 2.42 47.57
CA PRO A 624 60.18 2.68 46.14
C PRO A 624 60.39 1.46 45.20
N SER A 625 60.10 1.74 43.92
CA SER A 625 60.72 1.32 42.64
C SER A 625 60.87 -0.15 42.19
N ASP A 626 60.29 -0.38 41.00
CA ASP A 626 60.78 -1.10 39.82
C ASP A 626 61.33 -2.53 39.97
N THR A 627 60.53 -3.52 39.57
CA THR A 627 60.74 -4.25 38.29
C THR A 627 59.60 -5.24 38.00
N ALA A 628 59.28 -5.38 36.71
CA ALA A 628 58.41 -6.38 36.06
C ALA A 628 56.88 -6.29 36.27
N ARG A 629 56.23 -5.40 35.50
CA ARG A 629 54.79 -5.47 35.20
C ARG A 629 54.58 -6.19 33.86
N LYS A 630 54.04 -7.41 33.89
CA LYS A 630 53.40 -8.04 32.71
C LYS A 630 51.95 -7.54 32.63
N GLN A 631 51.58 -7.16 31.41
CA GLN A 631 50.37 -6.45 31.01
C GLN A 631 49.10 -7.31 31.06
N VAL A 632 47.98 -6.65 31.34
CA VAL A 632 46.60 -7.05 31.01
C VAL A 632 46.37 -6.74 29.51
N PRO A 633 45.70 -7.58 28.71
CA PRO A 633 45.45 -7.24 27.32
C PRO A 633 44.40 -6.12 27.21
N ALA A 634 44.75 -5.03 26.55
CA ALA A 634 43.85 -3.98 26.13
C ALA A 634 42.92 -4.48 25.00
N ARG A 635 41.69 -3.93 24.93
CA ARG A 635 40.81 -3.99 23.75
C ARG A 635 41.64 -3.58 22.52
N PRO A 636 41.58 -4.26 21.37
CA PRO A 636 42.40 -3.86 20.23
C PRO A 636 41.98 -2.47 19.77
N GLU A 637 42.85 -1.48 19.96
CA GLU A 637 42.75 -0.19 19.27
C GLU A 637 42.69 -0.48 17.78
N ARG A 638 41.64 -0.02 17.11
CA ARG A 638 41.45 -0.21 15.67
C ARG A 638 42.49 0.64 14.94
N ARG A 639 43.65 0.06 14.67
CA ARG A 639 44.77 0.72 13.97
C ARG A 639 44.59 0.64 12.47
N ILE A 640 45.05 1.68 11.80
CA ILE A 640 45.03 1.79 10.35
C ILE A 640 45.90 0.69 9.73
N SER A 641 45.28 -0.22 8.97
CA SER A 641 45.94 -1.38 8.36
C SER A 641 46.45 -1.14 6.93
N GLN A 642 46.04 -0.04 6.30
CA GLN A 642 46.38 0.34 4.91
C GLN A 642 47.04 1.74 4.86
N PRO A 643 47.87 2.07 3.85
CA PRO A 643 48.47 3.40 3.71
C PRO A 643 47.43 4.53 3.59
N GLY A 644 47.60 5.59 4.36
CA GLY A 644 46.66 6.72 4.45
C GLY A 644 46.74 7.45 5.79
N ILE A 645 45.81 8.39 5.99
CA ILE A 645 45.65 9.18 7.21
C ILE A 645 44.34 8.75 7.88
N GLY A 646 44.35 8.42 9.17
CA GLY A 646 43.14 8.03 9.90
C GLY A 646 43.30 8.23 11.40
N GLY A 647 42.31 7.82 12.18
CA GLY A 647 42.37 7.88 13.63
C GLY A 647 41.01 7.67 14.27
N ILE A 648 40.94 7.89 15.59
CA ILE A 648 39.70 7.81 16.37
C ILE A 648 39.39 9.19 16.94
N VAL A 649 38.13 9.60 16.87
CA VAL A 649 37.63 10.83 17.50
C VAL A 649 36.93 10.50 18.80
N THR A 650 37.33 11.15 19.88
CA THR A 650 36.73 10.99 21.23
C THR A 650 36.39 12.34 21.84
N ASP A 651 35.56 12.32 22.88
CA ASP A 651 35.41 13.47 23.78
C ASP A 651 36.56 13.55 24.80
N SER A 652 36.52 14.57 25.67
CA SER A 652 37.50 14.80 26.74
C SER A 652 37.49 13.74 27.85
N GLU A 653 36.45 12.90 27.92
CA GLU A 653 36.35 11.76 28.84
C GLU A 653 36.85 10.44 28.20
N GLY A 654 37.21 10.48 26.92
CA GLY A 654 37.73 9.36 26.15
C GLY A 654 36.66 8.45 25.54
N ALA A 655 35.40 8.89 25.51
CA ALA A 655 34.33 8.17 24.82
C ALA A 655 34.36 8.46 23.31
N PRO A 656 34.18 7.46 22.43
CA PRO A 656 34.20 7.66 20.98
C PRO A 656 33.03 8.51 20.51
N LEU A 657 33.28 9.39 19.53
CA LEU A 657 32.29 10.29 18.95
C LEU A 657 31.88 9.83 17.54
N PRO A 658 30.79 9.06 17.41
CA PRO A 658 30.23 8.69 16.11
C PRO A 658 29.47 9.85 15.46
N GLY A 659 29.57 10.00 14.14
CA GLY A 659 28.89 11.07 13.41
C GLY A 659 29.68 12.38 13.31
N ALA A 660 30.90 12.46 13.85
CA ALA A 660 31.78 13.60 13.67
C ALA A 660 32.26 13.66 12.21
N THR A 661 32.15 14.83 11.59
CA THR A 661 32.61 15.05 10.21
C THR A 661 34.09 15.40 10.24
N ILE A 662 34.92 14.56 9.63
CA ILE A 662 36.36 14.77 9.50
C ILE A 662 36.64 15.19 8.07
N THR A 663 37.25 16.35 7.89
CA THR A 663 37.58 16.93 6.59
C THR A 663 39.08 17.03 6.43
N LEU A 664 39.63 16.42 5.36
CA LEU A 664 41.03 16.49 4.98
C LEU A 664 41.19 17.41 3.76
N ASN A 665 41.97 18.49 3.93
CA ASN A 665 42.16 19.54 2.95
C ASN A 665 43.64 19.69 2.55
N LYS A 666 43.91 19.97 1.26
CA LYS A 666 45.22 20.34 0.69
C LYS A 666 44.95 21.24 -0.51
N GLU A 667 45.36 22.51 -0.51
CA GLU A 667 45.16 23.51 -1.59
C GLU A 667 43.90 23.33 -2.48
N SER A 668 43.93 22.47 -3.51
CA SER A 668 42.83 22.17 -4.46
C SER A 668 42.04 20.86 -4.20
N PHE A 669 42.31 20.15 -3.11
CA PHE A 669 41.72 18.87 -2.70
C PHE A 669 41.03 19.01 -1.33
N SER A 670 39.77 18.60 -1.26
CA SER A 670 39.00 18.49 -0.01
C SER A 670 38.20 17.19 -0.01
N ARG A 671 38.29 16.41 1.06
CA ARG A 671 37.53 15.17 1.22
C ARG A 671 37.02 15.07 2.66
N ALA A 672 35.74 14.75 2.82
CA ALA A 672 35.13 14.54 4.13
C ALA A 672 34.73 13.06 4.33
N VAL A 673 34.88 12.57 5.56
CA VAL A 673 34.39 11.26 6.02
C VAL A 673 33.71 11.43 7.37
N ILE A 674 32.72 10.58 7.68
CA ILE A 674 32.01 10.60 8.95
C ILE A 674 32.55 9.46 9.82
N THR A 675 32.78 9.72 11.10
CA THR A 675 33.24 8.70 12.05
C THR A 675 32.19 7.62 12.28
N ASP A 676 32.63 6.36 12.40
CA ASP A 676 31.76 5.23 12.71
C ASP A 676 31.46 5.10 14.21
N VAL A 677 30.76 4.03 14.62
CA VAL A 677 30.33 3.77 16.00
C VAL A 677 31.46 3.69 17.02
N ASP A 678 32.69 3.40 16.57
CA ASP A 678 33.90 3.37 17.41
C ASP A 678 34.67 4.70 17.35
N GLY A 679 34.10 5.73 16.71
CA GLY A 679 34.75 7.03 16.48
C GLY A 679 35.81 7.00 15.38
N PHE A 680 35.93 5.90 14.62
CA PHE A 680 37.05 5.71 13.68
C PHE A 680 36.81 6.42 12.34
N TYR A 681 37.87 7.01 11.78
CA TYR A 681 37.88 7.60 10.44
C TYR A 681 39.16 7.22 9.66
N PHE A 682 39.07 7.17 8.32
CA PHE A 682 40.21 6.85 7.47
C PHE A 682 40.12 7.47 6.06
N PHE A 683 41.24 8.03 5.60
CA PHE A 683 41.49 8.57 4.26
C PHE A 683 42.60 7.78 3.57
N GLY A 684 42.20 6.88 2.66
CA GLY A 684 43.12 6.12 1.80
C GLY A 684 43.34 6.77 0.42
N ASN A 685 44.34 6.27 -0.31
CA ASN A 685 44.71 6.70 -1.67
C ASN A 685 45.02 8.21 -1.78
N LEU A 686 45.81 8.73 -0.84
CA LEU A 686 46.25 10.13 -0.83
C LEU A 686 47.53 10.30 -1.65
N GLU A 687 47.66 11.45 -2.34
CA GLU A 687 48.90 11.85 -3.00
C GLU A 687 49.90 12.42 -1.99
N PRO A 688 51.23 12.33 -2.22
CA PRO A 688 52.20 12.99 -1.36
C PRO A 688 51.98 14.51 -1.27
N GLY A 689 52.06 15.07 -0.07
CA GLY A 689 51.92 16.49 0.17
C GLY A 689 51.48 16.82 1.59
N THR A 690 51.30 18.12 1.85
CA THR A 690 50.91 18.64 3.17
C THR A 690 49.40 18.80 3.24
N TYR A 691 48.77 18.21 4.25
CA TYR A 691 47.32 18.23 4.48
C TYR A 691 46.97 18.89 5.82
N ASN A 692 45.78 19.47 5.88
CA ASN A 692 45.14 19.92 7.11
C ASN A 692 43.91 19.05 7.38
N LEU A 693 43.76 18.59 8.62
CA LEU A 693 42.68 17.71 9.05
C LEU A 693 41.81 18.44 10.07
N ARG A 694 40.52 18.56 9.81
CA ARG A 694 39.57 19.27 10.66
C ARG A 694 38.42 18.35 11.07
N ALA A 695 38.17 18.23 12.37
CA ALA A 695 37.02 17.51 12.92
C ALA A 695 35.95 18.49 13.40
N GLU A 696 34.70 18.25 13.03
CA GLU A 696 33.54 19.07 13.38
C GLU A 696 32.34 18.21 13.77
N MET A 697 31.64 18.62 14.82
CA MET A 697 30.43 17.97 15.32
C MET A 697 29.60 19.01 16.10
N GLU A 698 28.27 18.95 15.96
CA GLU A 698 27.37 19.88 16.66
C GLU A 698 27.55 19.76 18.19
N ALA A 699 27.58 20.91 18.88
CA ALA A 699 27.90 21.05 20.31
C ALA A 699 29.36 20.77 20.73
N PHE A 700 30.28 20.50 19.79
CA PHE A 700 31.71 20.34 20.07
C PHE A 700 32.56 21.41 19.37
N GLN A 701 33.67 21.81 20.00
CA GLN A 701 34.62 22.75 19.44
C GLN A 701 35.38 22.08 18.30
N ALA A 702 35.34 22.68 17.10
CA ALA A 702 36.06 22.16 15.95
C ALA A 702 37.57 22.07 16.25
N ASN A 703 38.17 20.91 15.98
CA ASN A 703 39.59 20.68 16.22
C ASN A 703 40.31 20.54 14.86
N THR A 704 41.35 21.33 14.63
CA THR A 704 42.11 21.33 13.37
C THR A 704 43.58 21.00 13.62
N ILE A 705 44.08 19.99 12.94
CA ILE A 705 45.49 19.59 12.89
C ILE A 705 46.04 20.04 11.55
N GLU A 706 46.93 21.02 11.57
CA GLU A 706 47.54 21.59 10.37
C GLU A 706 48.91 20.98 10.05
N ASN A 707 49.34 21.12 8.79
CA ASN A 707 50.67 20.77 8.31
C ASN A 707 51.05 19.28 8.40
N ILE A 708 50.10 18.39 8.16
CA ILE A 708 50.31 16.94 8.11
C ILE A 708 51.05 16.58 6.81
N ASN A 709 52.37 16.37 6.91
CA ASN A 709 53.19 15.93 5.78
C ASN A 709 53.02 14.43 5.52
N TYR A 710 52.25 14.08 4.49
CA TYR A 710 52.02 12.71 4.07
C TYR A 710 52.93 12.34 2.89
N SER A 711 53.70 11.26 3.03
CA SER A 711 54.50 10.65 1.94
C SER A 711 53.88 9.33 1.47
N GLN A 712 54.07 8.97 0.20
CA GLN A 712 53.44 7.79 -0.40
C GLN A 712 53.78 6.51 0.38
N GLY A 713 52.75 5.75 0.75
CA GLY A 713 52.90 4.47 1.47
C GLY A 713 52.97 4.60 3.01
N GLN A 714 52.92 5.82 3.56
CA GLN A 714 52.88 6.02 5.01
C GLN A 714 51.51 5.69 5.61
N ARG A 715 51.51 5.35 6.90
CA ARG A 715 50.32 5.21 7.75
C ARG A 715 50.44 6.26 8.84
N LEU A 716 49.57 7.26 8.81
CA LEU A 716 49.57 8.33 9.79
C LEU A 716 48.28 8.25 10.62
N ASP A 717 48.43 8.06 11.92
CA ASP A 717 47.35 7.90 12.88
C ASP A 717 47.25 9.16 13.75
N PHE A 718 46.13 9.87 13.65
CA PHE A 718 45.84 11.11 14.36
C PHE A 718 44.56 10.95 15.19
N PRO A 719 44.65 10.50 16.44
CA PRO A 719 43.50 10.56 17.33
C PRO A 719 43.12 12.03 17.60
N ILE A 720 41.83 12.34 17.60
CA ILE A 720 41.32 13.70 17.81
C ILE A 720 40.44 13.70 19.05
N VAL A 721 40.75 14.56 20.01
CA VAL A 721 39.89 14.82 21.17
C VAL A 721 39.13 16.11 20.90
N MET A 722 37.80 16.06 20.96
CA MET A 722 36.92 17.22 20.81
C MET A 722 36.33 17.62 22.15
N GLU A 723 36.40 18.90 22.48
CA GLU A 723 35.86 19.45 23.73
C GLU A 723 34.45 20.02 23.48
N ILE A 724 33.54 19.86 24.44
CA ILE A 724 32.18 20.41 24.35
C ILE A 724 32.25 21.94 24.36
N THR A 725 31.59 22.60 23.41
CA THR A 725 31.50 24.07 23.40
C THR A 725 30.38 24.53 24.33
N VAL A 726 30.69 25.29 25.38
CA VAL A 726 29.68 25.93 26.22
C VAL A 726 29.37 27.32 25.64
N GLY A 727 28.33 27.42 24.82
CA GLY A 727 27.85 28.68 24.24
C GLY A 727 26.48 28.52 23.58
N GLU A 728 25.61 29.52 23.75
CA GLU A 728 24.23 29.54 23.25
C GLU A 728 24.12 29.17 21.76
N VAL A 729 23.18 28.28 21.46
CA VAL A 729 22.76 27.92 20.10
C VAL A 729 22.27 29.19 19.39
N ILE A 730 22.98 29.59 18.33
CA ILE A 730 22.50 30.57 17.37
C ILE A 730 21.27 29.97 16.68
N LYS A 731 20.12 30.55 17.00
CA LYS A 731 18.83 30.24 16.41
C LYS A 731 18.78 30.81 14.99
N VAL A 732 18.85 29.97 13.96
CA VAL A 732 18.44 30.37 12.61
C VAL A 732 16.92 30.22 12.52
N THR A 733 16.21 31.30 12.83
CA THR A 733 14.76 31.42 12.63
C THR A 733 14.45 31.83 11.19
N GLY A 734 13.73 30.98 10.45
CA GLY A 734 12.79 31.44 9.43
C GLY A 734 11.49 31.85 10.13
N GLU A 735 11.09 33.10 9.98
CA GLU A 735 9.95 33.74 10.67
C GLU A 735 8.59 33.18 10.21
N TYR A 736 7.72 32.83 11.17
CA TYR A 736 6.29 33.08 11.09
C TYR A 736 5.91 33.90 12.33
N ALA A 737 5.27 35.06 12.10
CA ALA A 737 5.00 36.10 13.09
C ALA A 737 4.11 35.62 14.26
N ALA A 738 4.54 35.90 15.48
CA ALA A 738 3.73 35.75 16.69
C ALA A 738 3.06 37.09 17.05
N VAL A 739 1.74 37.04 17.28
CA VAL A 739 0.99 38.09 17.96
C VAL A 739 1.21 37.94 19.47
N ASP A 740 1.64 39.03 20.07
CA ASP A 740 1.93 39.22 21.48
C ASP A 740 0.64 39.35 22.30
N THR A 741 0.50 38.59 23.40
CA THR A 741 -0.28 39.02 24.55
C THR A 741 0.40 38.57 25.84
N ALA A 742 1.13 39.51 26.45
CA ALA A 742 1.67 39.42 27.79
C ALA A 742 0.60 39.52 28.89
N LYS A 743 0.80 38.72 29.94
CA LYS A 743 0.48 38.91 31.38
C LYS A 743 -0.99 39.13 31.80
N SER A 744 -1.46 38.26 32.69
CA SER A 744 -1.83 38.67 34.06
C SER A 744 -1.90 37.47 35.00
N VAL A 745 -1.14 37.58 36.09
CA VAL A 745 -1.20 36.74 37.29
C VAL A 745 -2.36 37.24 38.13
N VAL A 746 -3.27 36.36 38.53
CA VAL A 746 -4.18 36.59 39.67
C VAL A 746 -4.08 35.37 40.58
N THR A 747 -3.51 35.60 41.75
CA THR A 747 -3.52 34.72 42.91
C THR A 747 -4.82 34.97 43.66
N GLU A 748 -5.63 33.94 43.92
CA GLU A 748 -6.65 33.99 44.97
C GLU A 748 -6.67 32.68 45.76
N HIS A 749 -6.47 32.83 47.07
CA HIS A 749 -6.54 31.81 48.11
C HIS A 749 -7.86 32.01 48.85
N ILE A 750 -8.78 31.02 48.86
CA ILE A 750 -9.72 30.81 49.98
C ILE A 750 -9.97 29.30 50.17
N ALA A 751 -9.91 28.90 51.44
CA ALA A 751 -10.06 27.55 51.98
C ALA A 751 -11.54 27.09 52.11
N GLY A 752 -11.76 25.77 52.16
CA GLY A 752 -13.04 25.16 52.55
C GLY A 752 -12.93 23.64 52.73
N LYS A 753 -13.39 23.14 53.89
CA LYS A 753 -13.19 21.81 54.50
C LYS A 753 -13.99 20.63 53.87
N PRO A 754 -13.71 19.37 54.29
CA PRO A 754 -14.20 18.13 53.67
C PRO A 754 -15.44 17.53 54.35
N ALA A 755 -16.21 16.73 53.60
CA ALA A 755 -17.14 15.64 53.95
C ALA A 755 -18.11 15.51 52.74
N GLU A 756 -18.67 14.38 52.32
CA GLU A 756 -19.11 13.19 53.06
C GLU A 756 -19.46 12.07 52.06
N SER A 757 -19.30 10.83 52.50
CA SER A 757 -19.65 9.58 51.83
C SER A 757 -21.15 9.25 51.92
N VAL A 758 -21.77 8.79 50.83
CA VAL A 758 -23.02 7.97 50.86
C VAL A 758 -22.99 6.98 49.67
N PRO A 759 -23.44 5.72 49.83
CA PRO A 759 -23.06 4.60 48.97
C PRO A 759 -24.00 4.43 47.77
N VAL A 760 -23.47 3.96 46.64
CA VAL A 760 -24.29 3.53 45.50
C VAL A 760 -24.44 2.01 45.55
N GLY A 761 -25.69 1.58 45.67
CA GLY A 761 -26.13 0.21 45.65
C GLY A 761 -25.78 -0.49 44.34
N ARG A 762 -25.46 -1.77 44.48
CA ARG A 762 -25.41 -2.75 43.39
C ARG A 762 -26.80 -2.87 42.77
N ASP A 763 -26.87 -2.77 41.45
CA ASP A 763 -27.74 -3.63 40.65
C ASP A 763 -27.05 -3.97 39.32
N ASN A 764 -26.74 -5.27 39.21
CA ASN A 764 -26.14 -5.93 38.05
C ASN A 764 -27.25 -6.24 37.03
N VAL A 765 -27.03 -5.90 35.76
CA VAL A 765 -27.64 -6.63 34.63
C VAL A 765 -26.54 -6.97 33.64
N GLY A 766 -26.24 -8.27 33.54
CA GLY A 766 -25.11 -8.84 32.81
C GLY A 766 -25.37 -9.09 31.32
N TYR A 767 -24.29 -9.10 30.55
CA TYR A 767 -24.23 -9.70 29.22
C TYR A 767 -23.55 -11.07 29.29
N LEU A 768 -24.18 -12.04 28.63
CA LEU A 768 -23.86 -13.46 28.59
C LEU A 768 -22.41 -13.74 28.15
N ARG A 769 -21.69 -14.51 28.97
CA ARG A 769 -20.50 -15.27 28.58
C ARG A 769 -20.95 -16.72 28.34
N LEU A 770 -20.77 -17.23 27.13
CA LEU A 770 -21.00 -18.66 26.83
C LEU A 770 -19.93 -19.50 27.57
N ALA A 771 -20.37 -20.30 28.54
CA ALA A 771 -19.53 -21.24 29.28
C ALA A 771 -19.49 -22.62 28.57
N PRO A 772 -18.36 -23.36 28.60
CA PRO A 772 -18.35 -24.78 28.27
C PRO A 772 -18.95 -25.62 29.40
N ARG A 773 -19.69 -26.68 29.05
CA ARG A 773 -20.28 -27.67 29.97
C ARG A 773 -19.20 -28.38 30.80
N GLU A 774 -19.24 -28.23 32.13
CA GLU A 774 -18.57 -29.15 33.06
C GLU A 774 -19.46 -30.38 33.33
N ARG A 775 -18.93 -31.58 33.08
CA ARG A 775 -19.41 -32.82 33.70
C ARG A 775 -18.76 -32.92 35.07
N LYS A 776 -19.55 -33.15 36.11
CA LYS A 776 -19.10 -33.43 37.48
C LYS A 776 -18.18 -34.66 37.50
N SER A 777 -16.94 -34.50 37.92
CA SER A 777 -16.12 -35.58 38.50
C SER A 777 -15.56 -35.12 39.85
N THR A 778 -15.65 -36.01 40.82
CA THR A 778 -15.36 -35.85 42.25
C THR A 778 -13.88 -35.56 42.57
N THR A 779 -13.69 -34.53 43.40
CA THR A 779 -12.61 -34.27 44.38
C THR A 779 -11.21 -34.87 44.16
N ALA A 780 -10.25 -34.00 43.81
CA ALA A 780 -8.88 -33.99 44.37
C ALA A 780 -8.26 -32.59 44.18
N ASP A 781 -7.79 -32.01 45.29
CA ASP A 781 -6.98 -30.80 45.52
C ASP A 781 -6.65 -29.86 44.33
N ARG A 782 -7.21 -28.63 44.35
CA ARG A 782 -6.78 -27.49 43.51
C ARG A 782 -6.34 -26.34 44.42
N ARG A 783 -5.06 -25.96 44.34
CA ARG A 783 -4.53 -24.69 44.87
C ARG A 783 -4.88 -23.57 43.89
N GLU A 784 -5.49 -22.49 44.37
CA GLU A 784 -5.66 -21.24 43.63
C GLU A 784 -4.32 -20.48 43.56
N ASP A 785 -3.91 -20.09 42.35
CA ASP A 785 -2.68 -19.33 42.09
C ASP A 785 -3.05 -17.84 41.94
N ASN A 786 -2.65 -17.01 42.91
CA ASN A 786 -2.88 -15.56 42.92
C ASN A 786 -1.73 -14.83 42.21
N THR A 787 -1.65 -14.94 40.88
CA THR A 787 -0.72 -14.11 40.08
C THR A 787 -1.34 -12.75 39.77
N ALA A 788 -0.67 -11.66 40.15
CA ALA A 788 -1.11 -10.31 39.85
C ALA A 788 -0.18 -9.66 38.81
N ILE A 789 -0.76 -9.20 37.69
CA ILE A 789 -0.02 -8.43 36.67
C ILE A 789 -0.42 -6.97 36.78
N SER A 790 0.51 -6.12 37.22
CA SER A 790 0.32 -4.67 37.29
C SER A 790 0.83 -4.01 36.01
N ILE A 791 0.03 -3.14 35.40
CA ILE A 791 0.38 -2.39 34.18
C ILE A 791 0.14 -0.91 34.45
N GLU A 792 1.06 -0.06 34.02
CA GLU A 792 0.82 1.38 33.93
C GLU A 792 0.01 1.71 32.66
N PRO A 793 -1.22 2.25 32.76
CA PRO A 793 -2.00 2.63 31.58
C PRO A 793 -1.39 3.86 30.92
N TRP A 794 -1.14 3.80 29.60
CA TRP A 794 -0.80 4.98 28.81
C TRP A 794 -1.90 6.04 28.97
N LYS A 795 -1.52 7.25 29.40
CA LYS A 795 -2.40 8.41 29.50
C LYS A 795 -1.80 9.55 28.69
N PRO A 796 -2.25 9.78 27.45
CA PRO A 796 -1.82 10.95 26.71
C PRO A 796 -2.33 12.19 27.45
N ASP A 797 -1.42 13.05 27.90
CA ASP A 797 -1.71 14.38 28.44
C ASP A 797 -1.56 15.44 27.34
N MET A 798 -2.28 15.21 26.25
CA MET A 798 -2.25 16.08 25.07
C MET A 798 -3.43 17.05 25.09
N PRO A 799 -3.28 18.29 24.55
CA PRO A 799 -4.36 19.28 24.53
C PRO A 799 -5.68 18.75 23.94
N TYR A 800 -5.61 18.00 22.83
CA TYR A 800 -6.80 17.40 22.20
C TYR A 800 -7.48 16.37 23.10
N SER A 801 -6.69 15.57 23.84
CA SER A 801 -7.20 14.52 24.72
C SER A 801 -7.97 15.13 25.90
N ASN A 802 -7.47 16.26 26.43
CA ASN A 802 -8.08 16.96 27.55
C ASN A 802 -9.37 17.68 27.12
N ALA A 803 -9.40 18.24 25.91
CA ALA A 803 -10.62 18.81 25.33
C ALA A 803 -11.74 17.77 25.20
N ILE A 804 -11.44 16.58 24.65
CA ILE A 804 -12.42 15.50 24.50
C ILE A 804 -12.88 14.97 25.86
N LYS A 805 -11.96 14.74 26.80
CA LYS A 805 -12.27 14.28 28.17
C LYS A 805 -13.20 15.26 28.91
N LYS A 806 -13.02 16.57 28.74
CA LYS A 806 -13.90 17.61 29.31
C LYS A 806 -15.32 17.58 28.73
N SER A 807 -15.50 17.02 27.54
CA SER A 807 -16.77 16.98 26.82
C SER A 807 -17.50 15.63 26.90
N LEU A 808 -17.05 14.69 27.74
CA LEU A 808 -17.63 13.35 27.94
C LEU A 808 -19.10 13.33 28.44
N SER A 809 -19.70 14.50 28.68
CA SER A 809 -21.10 14.67 29.05
C SER A 809 -22.06 14.76 27.86
N GLY A 810 -21.70 14.24 26.68
CA GLY A 810 -22.56 14.16 25.50
C GLY A 810 -22.11 15.00 24.30
N LYS A 811 -20.97 15.71 24.38
CA LYS A 811 -20.37 16.47 23.27
C LYS A 811 -18.99 15.95 22.87
N GLU A 812 -18.63 14.75 23.33
CA GLU A 812 -17.30 14.17 23.13
C GLU A 812 -16.94 14.02 21.64
N TYR A 813 -17.90 13.66 20.79
CA TYR A 813 -17.67 13.50 19.36
C TYR A 813 -17.54 14.84 18.63
N GLU A 814 -18.33 15.86 19.01
CA GLU A 814 -18.17 17.23 18.49
C GLU A 814 -16.79 17.79 18.85
N ALA A 815 -16.35 17.58 20.10
CA ALA A 815 -15.02 17.96 20.54
C ALA A 815 -13.92 17.25 19.74
N TYR A 816 -14.07 15.94 19.48
CA TYR A 816 -13.16 15.18 18.63
C TYR A 816 -13.08 15.77 17.21
N LEU A 817 -14.23 16.02 16.56
CA LEU A 817 -14.27 16.57 15.21
C LEU A 817 -13.60 17.95 15.11
N GLU A 818 -13.74 18.78 16.16
CA GLU A 818 -13.04 20.06 16.21
C GLU A 818 -11.53 19.87 16.31
N GLN A 819 -11.06 18.95 17.16
CA GLN A 819 -9.63 18.65 17.25
C GLN A 819 -9.09 18.01 15.96
N LYS A 820 -9.89 17.22 15.25
CA LYS A 820 -9.50 16.58 13.99
C LYS A 820 -9.08 17.61 12.93
N LYS A 821 -9.66 18.82 12.91
CA LYS A 821 -9.27 19.87 11.96
C LYS A 821 -7.78 20.25 12.05
N GLN A 822 -7.20 20.16 13.25
CA GLN A 822 -5.80 20.50 13.50
C GLN A 822 -4.88 19.27 13.52
N TYR A 823 -5.33 18.17 14.14
CA TYR A 823 -4.49 16.99 14.39
C TYR A 823 -4.79 15.79 13.49
N GLY A 824 -5.75 15.91 12.57
CA GLY A 824 -6.27 14.82 11.75
C GLY A 824 -5.33 14.25 10.69
N ASN A 825 -4.11 14.76 10.57
CA ASN A 825 -3.05 14.16 9.73
C ASN A 825 -2.07 13.31 10.55
N ILE A 826 -2.26 13.20 11.87
CA ILE A 826 -1.35 12.52 12.78
C ILE A 826 -1.97 11.17 13.18
N PRO A 827 -1.38 10.02 12.84
CA PRO A 827 -1.92 8.70 13.22
C PRO A 827 -2.12 8.56 14.74
N ALA A 828 -1.18 9.11 15.52
CA ALA A 828 -1.20 9.10 16.96
C ALA A 828 -2.48 9.73 17.56
N PHE A 829 -3.01 10.77 16.92
CA PHE A 829 -4.24 11.45 17.34
C PHE A 829 -5.45 10.52 17.29
N PHE A 830 -5.64 9.76 16.20
CA PHE A 830 -6.79 8.85 16.06
C PHE A 830 -6.74 7.72 17.08
N LEU A 831 -5.56 7.16 17.31
CA LEU A 831 -5.35 6.14 18.33
C LEU A 831 -5.70 6.63 19.74
N ASP A 832 -5.18 7.79 20.14
CA ASP A 832 -5.44 8.35 21.48
C ASP A 832 -6.91 8.68 21.67
N CYS A 833 -7.55 9.24 20.64
CA CYS A 833 -8.97 9.53 20.66
C CYS A 833 -9.77 8.22 20.76
N ALA A 834 -9.49 7.22 19.92
CA ALA A 834 -10.19 5.94 19.96
C ALA A 834 -10.10 5.28 21.34
N ASP A 835 -8.93 5.32 22.00
CA ASP A 835 -8.73 4.80 23.36
C ASP A 835 -9.67 5.49 24.39
N ILE A 836 -9.88 6.81 24.28
CA ILE A 836 -10.84 7.54 25.14
C ILE A 836 -12.26 7.00 24.91
N PHE A 837 -12.67 6.78 23.66
CA PHE A 837 -14.02 6.28 23.36
C PHE A 837 -14.19 4.81 23.80
N PHE A 838 -13.19 3.95 23.61
CA PHE A 838 -13.22 2.57 24.10
C PHE A 838 -13.30 2.51 25.63
N ALA A 839 -12.51 3.30 26.35
CA ALA A 839 -12.54 3.38 27.81
C ALA A 839 -13.91 3.82 28.36
N ASN A 840 -14.66 4.62 27.59
CA ASN A 840 -16.00 5.09 27.94
C ASN A 840 -17.13 4.23 27.33
N LYS A 841 -16.84 2.99 26.89
CA LYS A 841 -17.81 2.03 26.32
C LYS A 841 -18.52 2.54 25.06
N ARG A 842 -17.89 3.45 24.29
CA ARG A 842 -18.37 3.97 23.01
C ARG A 842 -17.69 3.25 21.84
N THR A 843 -17.83 1.93 21.77
CA THR A 843 -17.06 1.09 20.83
C THR A 843 -17.27 1.47 19.36
N GLU A 844 -18.50 1.73 18.94
CA GLU A 844 -18.81 2.12 17.55
C GLU A 844 -18.08 3.40 17.12
N LEU A 845 -18.09 4.43 17.98
CA LEU A 845 -17.36 5.67 17.73
C LEU A 845 -15.84 5.48 17.82
N GLY A 846 -15.35 4.65 18.76
CA GLY A 846 -13.93 4.31 18.84
C GLY A 846 -13.41 3.64 17.57
N LEU A 847 -14.18 2.70 17.00
CA LEU A 847 -13.85 2.06 15.72
C LEU A 847 -13.90 3.03 14.55
N ARG A 848 -14.91 3.90 14.50
CA ARG A 848 -15.00 4.95 13.49
C ARG A 848 -13.75 5.83 13.50
N ILE A 849 -13.36 6.32 14.67
CA ILE A 849 -12.16 7.15 14.82
C ILE A 849 -10.92 6.37 14.38
N LEU A 850 -10.74 5.14 14.87
CA LEU A 850 -9.60 4.29 14.56
C LEU A 850 -9.48 3.99 13.05
N SER A 851 -10.61 3.79 12.37
CA SER A 851 -10.64 3.48 10.93
C SER A 851 -10.09 4.60 10.04
N ASN A 852 -10.02 5.85 10.52
CA ASN A 852 -9.37 6.94 9.77
C ASN A 852 -7.87 6.70 9.52
N ILE A 853 -7.21 5.83 10.29
CA ILE A 853 -5.80 5.48 10.03
C ILE A 853 -5.64 4.83 8.64
N ALA A 854 -6.65 4.09 8.18
CA ALA A 854 -6.66 3.52 6.82
C ALA A 854 -6.84 4.58 5.70
N GLU A 855 -7.21 5.82 6.05
CA GLU A 855 -7.40 6.94 5.12
C GLU A 855 -6.14 7.83 4.96
N LEU A 856 -5.26 7.86 5.97
CA LEU A 856 -4.15 8.84 6.04
C LEU A 856 -3.17 8.72 4.87
N GLU A 857 -2.67 7.52 4.65
CA GLU A 857 -1.82 7.19 3.51
C GLU A 857 -2.18 5.79 3.02
N LEU A 858 -2.85 5.72 1.86
CA LEU A 858 -3.19 4.46 1.21
C LEU A 858 -1.90 3.66 0.94
N GLU A 859 -1.94 2.36 1.25
CA GLU A 859 -0.80 1.44 1.06
C GLU A 859 0.42 1.73 1.97
N ASN A 860 0.26 2.42 3.11
CA ASN A 860 1.33 2.55 4.09
C ASN A 860 1.34 1.36 5.08
N ALA A 861 2.31 0.45 4.93
CA ALA A 861 2.44 -0.75 5.75
C ALA A 861 2.58 -0.46 7.26
N HIS A 862 3.25 0.62 7.63
CA HIS A 862 3.45 1.00 9.03
C HIS A 862 2.11 1.38 9.69
N PHE A 863 1.32 2.24 9.05
CA PHE A 863 0.00 2.65 9.55
C PHE A 863 -0.99 1.48 9.62
N LEU A 864 -0.96 0.59 8.61
CA LEU A 864 -1.79 -0.61 8.61
C LEU A 864 -1.39 -1.60 9.70
N ARG A 865 -0.09 -1.75 10.01
CA ARG A 865 0.40 -2.58 11.12
C ARG A 865 -0.08 -2.06 12.46
N ILE A 866 0.07 -0.76 12.69
CA ILE A 866 -0.46 -0.08 13.89
C ILE A 866 -1.97 -0.31 14.02
N LEU A 867 -2.73 -0.08 12.94
CA LEU A 867 -4.17 -0.31 12.91
C LEU A 867 -4.51 -1.78 13.22
N GLY A 868 -3.82 -2.73 12.61
CA GLY A 868 -4.03 -4.17 12.78
C GLY A 868 -3.88 -4.62 14.22
N HIS A 869 -2.80 -4.22 14.89
CA HIS A 869 -2.58 -4.56 16.30
C HIS A 869 -3.59 -3.89 17.24
N ARG A 870 -3.99 -2.64 16.94
CA ARG A 870 -5.00 -1.96 17.77
C ARG A 870 -6.37 -2.60 17.62
N LEU A 871 -6.72 -3.04 16.41
CA LEU A 871 -7.92 -3.85 16.17
C LEU A 871 -7.87 -5.19 16.91
N GLU A 872 -6.72 -5.87 16.95
CA GLU A 872 -6.52 -7.11 17.73
C GLU A 872 -6.80 -6.86 19.22
N GLN A 873 -6.23 -5.79 19.80
CA GLN A 873 -6.36 -5.46 21.22
C GLN A 873 -7.80 -5.18 21.66
N VAL A 874 -8.61 -4.60 20.77
CA VAL A 874 -10.04 -4.37 21.03
C VAL A 874 -10.93 -5.54 20.62
N GLY A 875 -10.34 -6.68 20.23
CA GLY A 875 -11.04 -7.93 19.90
C GLY A 875 -11.64 -7.98 18.50
N MET A 876 -11.30 -7.04 17.61
CA MET A 876 -11.79 -6.95 16.24
C MET A 876 -10.93 -7.78 15.28
N LEU A 877 -10.84 -9.09 15.56
CA LEU A 877 -9.90 -10.00 14.92
C LEU A 877 -10.07 -10.11 13.39
N GLU A 878 -11.31 -10.09 12.87
CA GLU A 878 -11.52 -10.12 11.40
C GLU A 878 -10.90 -8.90 10.72
N LEU A 879 -11.14 -7.70 11.25
CA LEU A 879 -10.60 -6.46 10.70
C LEU A 879 -9.07 -6.38 10.88
N SER A 880 -8.57 -6.88 12.01
CA SER A 880 -7.13 -7.01 12.28
C SER A 880 -6.45 -7.91 11.25
N SER A 881 -7.02 -9.08 10.96
CA SER A 881 -6.47 -10.00 9.95
C SER A 881 -6.42 -9.36 8.56
N MET A 882 -7.45 -8.58 8.18
CA MET A 882 -7.46 -7.87 6.89
C MET A 882 -6.37 -6.80 6.82
N ALA A 883 -6.10 -6.08 7.91
CA ALA A 883 -5.01 -5.12 7.94
C ALA A 883 -3.65 -5.82 7.79
N PHE A 884 -3.42 -6.94 8.48
CA PHE A 884 -2.18 -7.70 8.37
C PHE A 884 -1.97 -8.40 7.03
N GLU A 885 -3.04 -8.79 6.33
CA GLU A 885 -2.94 -9.26 4.94
C GLU A 885 -2.37 -8.17 4.03
N GLU A 886 -2.82 -6.93 4.18
CA GLU A 886 -2.28 -5.81 3.39
C GLU A 886 -0.84 -5.47 3.81
N VAL A 887 -0.51 -5.52 5.10
CA VAL A 887 0.88 -5.36 5.57
C VAL A 887 1.80 -6.43 4.97
N LEU A 888 1.38 -7.70 4.98
CA LEU A 888 2.13 -8.81 4.40
C LEU A 888 2.35 -8.64 2.90
N LYS A 889 1.36 -8.15 2.16
CA LYS A 889 1.50 -7.84 0.72
C LYS A 889 2.54 -6.75 0.48
N LEU A 890 2.53 -5.69 1.29
CA LEU A 890 3.42 -4.54 1.13
C LEU A 890 4.86 -4.82 1.62
N ARG A 891 5.02 -5.71 2.59
CA ARG A 891 6.30 -6.03 3.25
C ARG A 891 6.51 -7.54 3.43
N PRO A 892 6.53 -8.35 2.35
CA PRO A 892 6.75 -9.80 2.43
C PRO A 892 8.18 -10.17 2.84
N GLU A 893 9.13 -9.25 2.72
CA GLU A 893 10.54 -9.40 3.12
C GLU A 893 10.74 -9.33 4.64
N GLU A 894 9.71 -8.94 5.40
CA GLU A 894 9.78 -8.82 6.85
C GLU A 894 9.15 -10.04 7.54
N PRO A 895 9.88 -10.83 8.36
CA PRO A 895 9.32 -12.01 9.02
C PRO A 895 8.17 -11.65 9.97
N GLN A 896 8.17 -10.45 10.53
CA GLN A 896 7.12 -9.97 11.41
C GLN A 896 5.76 -9.87 10.69
N SER A 897 5.71 -9.44 9.42
CA SER A 897 4.46 -9.35 8.66
C SER A 897 3.74 -10.70 8.53
N TRP A 898 4.51 -11.78 8.37
CA TRP A 898 3.99 -13.15 8.34
C TRP A 898 3.50 -13.61 9.72
N ARG A 899 4.28 -13.31 10.75
CA ARG A 899 3.99 -13.69 12.13
C ARG A 899 2.74 -13.00 12.67
N ASP A 900 2.60 -11.70 12.46
CA ASP A 900 1.46 -10.91 12.94
C ASP A 900 0.14 -11.44 12.36
N LEU A 901 0.11 -11.70 11.05
CA LEU A 901 -1.04 -12.33 10.39
C LEU A 901 -1.32 -13.73 10.96
N ALA A 902 -0.28 -14.56 11.12
CA ALA A 902 -0.44 -15.93 11.62
C ALA A 902 -1.06 -15.98 13.03
N LEU A 903 -0.64 -15.10 13.93
CA LEU A 903 -1.16 -15.06 15.30
C LEU A 903 -2.63 -14.67 15.34
N VAL A 904 -3.04 -13.65 14.57
CA VAL A 904 -4.45 -13.26 14.50
C VAL A 904 -5.31 -14.35 13.84
N LEU A 905 -4.80 -15.02 12.79
CA LEU A 905 -5.48 -16.15 12.18
C LEU A 905 -5.66 -17.33 13.13
N ALA A 906 -4.67 -17.59 14.00
CA ALA A 906 -4.78 -18.61 15.03
C ALA A 906 -5.88 -18.28 16.05
N GLU A 907 -6.02 -17.01 16.46
CA GLU A 907 -7.12 -16.57 17.33
C GLU A 907 -8.50 -16.69 16.63
N LEU A 908 -8.54 -16.47 15.31
CA LEU A 908 -9.70 -16.75 14.45
C LEU A 908 -9.94 -18.25 14.18
N LYS A 909 -9.11 -19.14 14.74
CA LYS A 909 -9.15 -20.60 14.56
C LYS A 909 -8.86 -21.07 13.12
N GLN A 910 -8.24 -20.23 12.30
CA GLN A 910 -7.77 -20.57 10.95
C GLN A 910 -6.37 -21.20 11.04
N TYR A 911 -6.28 -22.34 11.71
CA TYR A 911 -5.00 -22.90 12.14
C TYR A 911 -4.10 -23.38 11.00
N GLU A 912 -4.66 -23.94 9.92
CA GLU A 912 -3.86 -24.43 8.79
C GLU A 912 -3.02 -23.31 8.19
N ARG A 913 -3.66 -22.18 7.83
CA ARG A 913 -3.00 -21.02 7.27
C ARG A 913 -2.03 -20.38 8.26
N ALA A 914 -2.40 -20.28 9.54
CA ALA A 914 -1.50 -19.77 10.58
C ALA A 914 -0.19 -20.60 10.67
N ILE A 915 -0.31 -21.94 10.65
CA ILE A 915 0.85 -22.85 10.68
C ILE A 915 1.68 -22.74 9.40
N GLU A 916 1.04 -22.61 8.22
CA GLU A 916 1.74 -22.41 6.95
C GLU A 916 2.57 -21.11 6.94
N LEU A 917 2.01 -20.01 7.44
CA LEU A 917 2.70 -18.72 7.54
C LEU A 917 3.88 -18.78 8.54
N LEU A 918 3.72 -19.41 9.70
CA LEU A 918 4.81 -19.58 10.66
C LEU A 918 5.90 -20.50 10.12
N ASN A 919 5.53 -21.59 9.43
CA ASN A 919 6.49 -22.47 8.77
C ASN A 919 7.25 -21.74 7.66
N HIS A 920 6.62 -20.79 6.95
CA HIS A 920 7.32 -19.91 6.03
C HIS A 920 8.40 -19.09 6.76
N VAL A 921 8.09 -18.49 7.92
CA VAL A 921 9.10 -17.77 8.73
C VAL A 921 10.25 -18.68 9.14
N ILE A 922 9.98 -19.93 9.53
CA ILE A 922 10.99 -20.89 9.98
C ILE A 922 11.91 -21.32 8.84
N MET A 923 11.36 -21.55 7.65
CA MET A 923 12.07 -22.16 6.52
C MET A 923 12.73 -21.13 5.60
N THR A 924 12.28 -19.87 5.62
CA THR A 924 12.85 -18.78 4.82
C THR A 924 14.16 -18.26 5.44
N LYS A 925 15.05 -17.73 4.58
CA LYS A 925 16.24 -17.01 5.01
C LYS A 925 15.88 -15.54 5.20
N TRP A 926 16.07 -15.03 6.40
CA TRP A 926 15.86 -13.61 6.71
C TRP A 926 17.21 -12.95 6.94
N ASP A 927 17.58 -12.02 6.06
CA ASP A 927 18.74 -11.17 6.30
C ASP A 927 18.36 -10.17 7.41
N ARG A 928 19.27 -9.87 8.35
CA ARG A 928 19.07 -9.04 9.57
C ARG A 928 18.29 -9.69 10.73
N PHE A 929 17.53 -10.77 10.51
CA PHE A 929 16.69 -11.41 11.54
C PHE A 929 17.16 -12.82 11.93
N ASP A 930 18.40 -12.95 12.39
CA ASP A 930 18.92 -14.24 12.87
C ASP A 930 18.14 -14.74 14.10
N GLU A 931 17.81 -16.04 14.13
CA GLU A 931 17.13 -16.73 15.25
C GLU A 931 15.63 -16.42 15.43
N ILE A 932 15.03 -15.62 14.54
CA ILE A 932 13.56 -15.42 14.49
C ILE A 932 12.80 -16.74 14.35
N GLU A 933 13.43 -17.76 13.77
CA GLU A 933 12.89 -19.11 13.61
C GLU A 933 12.50 -19.74 14.94
N LEU A 934 13.23 -19.44 16.03
CA LEU A 934 12.92 -19.96 17.36
C LEU A 934 11.62 -19.39 17.92
N ILE A 935 11.39 -18.09 17.73
CA ILE A 935 10.18 -17.43 18.21
C ILE A 935 8.96 -17.93 17.41
N ALA A 936 9.10 -18.03 16.08
CA ALA A 936 8.06 -18.60 15.22
C ALA A 936 7.79 -20.08 15.53
N LEU A 937 8.82 -20.86 15.88
CA LEU A 937 8.67 -22.26 16.31
C LEU A 937 7.91 -22.39 17.62
N MET A 938 8.16 -21.51 18.60
CA MET A 938 7.40 -21.46 19.85
C MET A 938 5.92 -21.21 19.55
N ASP A 939 5.62 -20.22 18.72
CA ASP A 939 4.24 -19.87 18.35
C ASP A 939 3.55 -21.02 17.60
N MET A 940 4.23 -21.62 16.62
CA MET A 940 3.69 -22.73 15.82
C MET A 940 3.39 -23.95 16.69
N ASN A 941 4.32 -24.31 17.58
CA ASN A 941 4.14 -25.46 18.47
C ASN A 941 3.00 -25.26 19.48
N ALA A 942 2.73 -24.03 19.92
CA ALA A 942 1.56 -23.73 20.76
C ALA A 942 0.22 -23.84 20.00
N ILE A 943 0.21 -23.54 18.70
CA ILE A 943 -0.99 -23.62 17.86
C ILE A 943 -1.34 -25.07 17.48
N ILE A 944 -0.36 -25.93 17.25
CA ILE A 944 -0.58 -27.31 16.77
C ILE A 944 -1.53 -28.14 17.66
N PRO A 945 -1.41 -28.15 19.00
CA PRO A 945 -2.37 -28.84 19.87
C PRO A 945 -3.81 -28.33 19.70
N LEU A 946 -3.99 -27.02 19.48
CA LEU A 946 -5.29 -26.41 19.23
C LEU A 946 -5.86 -26.86 17.87
N ALA A 947 -5.00 -26.90 16.84
CA ALA A 947 -5.35 -27.39 15.50
C ALA A 947 -5.78 -28.87 15.51
N ARG A 948 -5.02 -29.72 16.22
CA ARG A 948 -5.35 -31.14 16.42
C ARG A 948 -6.70 -31.32 17.12
N LYS A 949 -6.97 -30.51 18.14
CA LYS A 949 -8.27 -30.52 18.83
C LYS A 949 -9.42 -30.07 17.91
N ALA A 950 -9.13 -29.23 16.91
CA ALA A 950 -10.09 -28.81 15.90
C ALA A 950 -10.25 -29.80 14.73
N GLY A 951 -9.55 -30.94 14.75
CA GLY A 951 -9.67 -32.00 13.74
C GLY A 951 -8.61 -31.98 12.64
N ILE A 952 -7.62 -31.09 12.71
CA ILE A 952 -6.52 -31.00 11.73
C ILE A 952 -5.38 -31.92 12.17
N SER A 953 -5.01 -32.89 11.35
CA SER A 953 -4.01 -33.92 11.72
C SER A 953 -2.72 -33.86 10.88
N GLU A 954 -2.80 -33.33 9.66
CA GLU A 954 -1.67 -33.21 8.75
C GLU A 954 -1.18 -31.75 8.67
N PHE A 955 0.12 -31.55 8.81
CA PHE A 955 0.76 -30.24 8.74
C PHE A 955 1.99 -30.34 7.82
N LYS A 956 2.16 -29.37 6.92
CA LYS A 956 3.35 -29.28 6.03
C LYS A 956 4.53 -28.68 6.78
N VAL A 957 5.01 -29.38 7.80
CA VAL A 957 6.08 -28.94 8.71
C VAL A 957 7.10 -30.05 8.90
N VAL A 958 8.34 -29.70 9.24
CA VAL A 958 9.39 -30.68 9.54
C VAL A 958 9.05 -31.39 10.86
N PRO A 959 8.77 -32.71 10.87
CA PRO A 959 8.26 -33.40 12.07
C PRO A 959 9.19 -33.32 13.28
N GLN A 960 10.52 -33.26 13.06
CA GLN A 960 11.52 -33.17 14.12
C GLN A 960 11.47 -31.83 14.89
N LEU A 961 10.85 -30.79 14.33
CA LEU A 961 10.67 -29.49 14.98
C LEU A 961 9.43 -29.43 15.89
N LEU A 962 8.63 -30.51 15.94
CA LEU A 962 7.39 -30.56 16.68
C LEU A 962 7.61 -30.93 18.14
N GLN A 963 7.70 -29.92 19.00
CA GLN A 963 7.77 -30.09 20.44
C GLN A 963 7.10 -28.91 21.16
N LEU A 964 6.12 -29.20 22.00
CA LEU A 964 5.46 -28.19 22.82
C LEU A 964 6.32 -27.87 24.05
N LEU A 965 6.73 -26.61 24.21
CA LEU A 965 7.47 -26.14 25.39
C LEU A 965 6.56 -25.27 26.25
N ASP A 966 6.10 -25.80 27.38
CA ASP A 966 5.31 -25.03 28.35
C ASP A 966 6.20 -24.21 29.29
N LEU A 967 5.72 -23.03 29.70
CA LEU A 967 6.49 -22.06 30.49
C LEU A 967 5.64 -21.40 31.57
N ASP A 968 6.27 -21.00 32.68
CA ASP A 968 5.62 -20.19 33.71
C ASP A 968 5.44 -18.74 33.25
N ILE A 969 6.46 -18.14 32.61
CA ILE A 969 6.39 -16.80 32.02
C ILE A 969 7.04 -16.81 30.61
N ARG A 970 6.36 -16.17 29.65
CA ARG A 970 6.90 -15.78 28.34
C ARG A 970 6.54 -14.32 28.06
N ILE A 971 7.51 -13.52 27.63
CA ILE A 971 7.31 -12.11 27.28
C ILE A 971 7.81 -11.93 25.84
N VAL A 972 7.00 -11.31 24.98
CA VAL A 972 7.36 -11.00 23.60
C VAL A 972 7.18 -9.51 23.36
N LEU A 973 8.26 -8.80 23.00
CA LEU A 973 8.29 -7.37 22.69
C LEU A 973 8.37 -7.19 21.17
N THR A 974 7.45 -6.44 20.57
CA THR A 974 7.48 -5.99 19.17
C THR A 974 7.34 -4.48 19.08
N TRP A 975 7.68 -3.89 17.93
CA TRP A 975 7.51 -2.46 17.68
C TRP A 975 7.17 -2.16 16.22
N ASP A 976 6.71 -0.94 15.97
CA ASP A 976 6.18 -0.53 14.68
C ASP A 976 7.19 0.21 13.78
N ALA A 977 8.42 0.53 14.23
CA ALA A 977 9.40 1.32 13.47
C ALA A 977 10.66 0.54 13.00
N ASP A 978 11.07 0.72 11.74
CA ASP A 978 12.32 0.13 11.21
C ASP A 978 13.53 0.91 11.75
N MET A 979 14.72 0.31 11.65
CA MET A 979 16.00 0.93 12.01
C MET A 979 16.00 1.52 13.43
N THR A 980 15.30 0.84 14.32
CA THR A 980 15.12 1.24 15.72
C THR A 980 15.69 0.15 16.60
N ASP A 981 16.52 0.55 17.56
CA ASP A 981 17.18 -0.35 18.50
C ASP A 981 16.47 -0.30 19.86
N ILE A 982 15.85 -1.43 20.22
CA ILE A 982 14.97 -1.57 21.38
C ILE A 982 15.26 -2.90 22.08
N ASP A 983 15.81 -2.82 23.29
CA ASP A 983 16.08 -4.01 24.11
C ASP A 983 14.95 -4.32 25.09
N LEU A 984 14.61 -5.60 25.22
CA LEU A 984 13.82 -6.16 26.31
C LEU A 984 14.72 -6.47 27.51
N TRP A 985 14.42 -5.85 28.65
CA TRP A 985 15.09 -6.09 29.92
C TRP A 985 14.10 -6.66 30.93
N VAL A 986 14.48 -7.74 31.62
CA VAL A 986 13.68 -8.32 32.70
C VAL A 986 14.53 -8.41 33.96
N ILE A 987 14.12 -7.71 35.02
CA ILE A 987 14.73 -7.83 36.34
C ILE A 987 13.94 -8.89 37.12
N GLU A 988 14.63 -9.95 37.51
CA GLU A 988 14.07 -11.10 38.21
C GLU A 988 14.02 -10.87 39.74
N PRO A 989 13.29 -11.70 40.51
CA PRO A 989 13.23 -11.60 41.98
C PRO A 989 14.59 -11.69 42.70
N THR A 990 15.60 -12.26 42.03
CA THR A 990 16.99 -12.34 42.48
C THR A 990 17.74 -11.01 42.37
N GLU A 991 17.11 -9.97 41.80
CA GLU A 991 17.72 -8.69 41.40
C GLU A 991 18.72 -8.85 40.23
N GLU A 992 18.79 -10.04 39.63
CA GLU A 992 19.51 -10.28 38.39
C GLU A 992 18.73 -9.70 37.20
N LYS A 993 19.45 -9.09 36.26
CA LYS A 993 18.88 -8.52 35.04
C LYS A 993 19.16 -9.44 33.85
N ALA A 994 18.11 -9.93 33.22
CA ALA A 994 18.14 -10.64 31.95
C ALA A 994 18.06 -9.63 30.79
N PHE A 995 19.03 -9.64 29.88
CA PHE A 995 19.10 -8.77 28.69
C PHE A 995 20.15 -9.30 27.69
N TYR A 996 20.37 -8.62 26.56
CA TYR A 996 21.23 -9.12 25.47
C TYR A 996 22.66 -9.53 25.89
N SER A 997 23.26 -8.89 26.91
CA SER A 997 24.59 -9.28 27.43
C SER A 997 24.54 -10.32 28.55
N ASN A 998 23.39 -10.51 29.19
CA ASN A 998 23.15 -11.57 30.18
C ASN A 998 21.94 -12.40 29.77
N LYS A 999 22.13 -13.25 28.75
CA LYS A 999 21.04 -13.97 28.08
C LYS A 999 20.47 -15.12 28.89
N LEU A 1000 21.23 -15.71 29.81
CA LEU A 1000 20.81 -16.82 30.65
C LEU A 1000 21.10 -16.50 32.11
N THR A 1001 20.05 -16.28 32.89
CA THR A 1001 20.17 -15.93 34.32
C THR A 1001 20.39 -17.14 35.21
N SER A 1002 20.76 -16.90 36.47
CA SER A 1002 21.01 -17.93 37.47
C SER A 1002 19.80 -18.82 37.78
N ILE A 1003 18.58 -18.29 37.63
CA ILE A 1003 17.32 -19.04 37.83
C ILE A 1003 16.76 -19.62 36.52
N GLY A 1004 17.48 -19.48 35.41
CA GLY A 1004 17.13 -20.07 34.13
C GLY A 1004 16.25 -19.19 33.24
N GLY A 1005 16.12 -17.90 33.51
CA GLY A 1005 15.52 -16.94 32.59
C GLY A 1005 16.37 -16.80 31.32
N LEU A 1006 15.74 -16.85 30.15
CA LEU A 1006 16.40 -16.83 28.85
C LEU A 1006 15.88 -15.67 28.00
N VAL A 1007 16.79 -14.83 27.51
CA VAL A 1007 16.48 -13.76 26.55
C VAL A 1007 16.93 -14.16 25.15
N SER A 1008 16.14 -13.80 24.14
CA SER A 1008 16.47 -14.00 22.73
C SER A 1008 17.75 -13.25 22.34
N ARG A 1009 18.20 -13.48 21.11
CA ARG A 1009 19.20 -12.61 20.50
C ARG A 1009 18.61 -11.22 20.31
N ASP A 1010 19.48 -10.22 20.42
CA ASP A 1010 19.18 -8.81 20.20
C ASP A 1010 19.13 -8.50 18.70
N PHE A 1011 18.10 -7.75 18.32
CA PHE A 1011 17.80 -7.32 16.94
C PHE A 1011 18.15 -5.84 16.72
N THR A 1012 19.44 -5.51 16.70
CA THR A 1012 19.99 -4.14 16.46
C THR A 1012 19.63 -3.45 15.12
N GLN A 1013 19.07 -4.17 14.15
CA GLN A 1013 18.73 -3.61 12.83
C GLN A 1013 17.41 -4.19 12.30
N GLY A 1014 16.26 -3.74 12.81
CA GLY A 1014 14.95 -4.11 12.24
C GLY A 1014 13.78 -3.86 13.17
N TYR A 1015 12.63 -4.43 12.80
CA TYR A 1015 11.50 -4.59 13.70
C TYR A 1015 11.76 -5.79 14.62
N GLY A 1016 11.18 -5.81 15.82
CA GLY A 1016 11.24 -6.98 16.71
C GLY A 1016 10.62 -8.26 16.08
N PRO A 1017 10.47 -9.37 16.80
CA PRO A 1017 10.36 -9.45 18.25
C PRO A 1017 11.64 -9.76 19.03
N GLU A 1018 11.71 -9.25 20.26
CA GLU A 1018 12.53 -9.84 21.34
C GLU A 1018 11.69 -10.68 22.29
N GLU A 1019 12.28 -11.71 22.89
CA GLU A 1019 11.59 -12.68 23.73
C GLU A 1019 12.35 -12.96 25.04
N TYR A 1020 11.64 -13.00 26.17
CA TYR A 1020 12.12 -13.54 27.43
C TYR A 1020 11.28 -14.76 27.85
N LEU A 1021 11.93 -15.84 28.28
CA LEU A 1021 11.30 -17.09 28.70
C LEU A 1021 11.81 -17.56 30.06
N ILE A 1022 10.94 -18.13 30.87
CA ILE A 1022 11.34 -18.92 32.05
C ILE A 1022 10.39 -20.09 32.28
N LYS A 1023 10.93 -21.30 32.35
CA LYS A 1023 10.13 -22.52 32.52
C LYS A 1023 9.54 -22.63 33.92
N LYS A 1024 10.38 -22.50 34.95
CA LYS A 1024 10.01 -22.61 36.37
C LYS A 1024 10.34 -21.29 37.06
N ALA A 1025 9.38 -20.38 37.13
CA ALA A 1025 9.59 -19.06 37.72
C ALA A 1025 9.77 -19.15 39.25
N MET A 1026 10.71 -18.37 39.77
CA MET A 1026 10.83 -18.09 41.20
C MET A 1026 9.67 -17.17 41.64
N LYS A 1027 9.16 -17.36 42.86
CA LYS A 1027 8.16 -16.45 43.43
C LYS A 1027 8.74 -15.06 43.67
N GLY A 1028 7.91 -14.04 43.53
CA GLY A 1028 8.32 -12.64 43.69
C GLY A 1028 8.10 -11.80 42.44
N ARG A 1029 8.69 -10.61 42.46
CA ARG A 1029 8.45 -9.58 41.45
C ARG A 1029 9.39 -9.70 40.27
N TYR A 1030 8.82 -9.76 39.06
CA TYR A 1030 9.53 -9.58 37.80
C TYR A 1030 9.21 -8.21 37.24
N LYS A 1031 10.22 -7.38 37.04
CA LYS A 1031 10.07 -6.04 36.47
C LYS A 1031 10.49 -6.04 35.00
N ILE A 1032 9.59 -5.64 34.12
CA ILE A 1032 9.78 -5.62 32.68
C ILE A 1032 10.12 -4.19 32.27
N GLN A 1033 11.26 -4.02 31.62
CA GLN A 1033 11.74 -2.73 31.13
C GLN A 1033 12.09 -2.81 29.65
N VAL A 1034 12.02 -1.67 28.98
CA VAL A 1034 12.47 -1.50 27.61
C VAL A 1034 13.50 -0.39 27.59
N ASN A 1035 14.65 -0.66 26.97
CA ASN A 1035 15.68 0.35 26.77
C ASN A 1035 15.65 0.83 25.32
N TYR A 1036 15.40 2.13 25.16
CA TYR A 1036 15.25 2.75 23.84
C TYR A 1036 16.49 3.56 23.48
N TYR A 1037 17.20 3.18 22.41
CA TYR A 1037 18.42 3.88 21.98
C TYR A 1037 18.16 5.01 20.95
N GLY A 1038 16.90 5.33 20.62
CA GLY A 1038 16.54 6.38 19.67
C GLY A 1038 16.35 5.88 18.23
N SER A 1039 15.90 6.77 17.32
CA SER A 1039 15.82 6.49 15.88
C SER A 1039 16.23 7.71 15.05
N ASN A 1040 16.89 7.50 13.91
CA ASN A 1040 17.29 8.58 12.99
C ASN A 1040 16.15 9.08 12.08
N THR A 1041 14.97 8.46 12.17
CA THR A 1041 13.82 8.61 11.25
C THR A 1041 12.63 9.34 11.88
N GLN A 1042 12.74 9.73 13.16
CA GLN A 1042 11.63 10.18 14.02
C GLN A 1042 11.00 11.53 13.66
N THR A 1043 11.58 12.29 12.73
CA THR A 1043 11.19 13.68 12.47
C THR A 1043 9.96 13.85 11.58
N LEU A 1044 9.53 12.82 10.82
CA LEU A 1044 8.32 12.89 9.97
C LEU A 1044 7.14 12.02 10.45
N LEU A 1045 7.38 10.96 11.21
CA LEU A 1045 6.42 9.85 11.40
C LEU A 1045 5.76 9.77 12.78
N GLY A 1046 6.24 10.55 13.75
CA GLY A 1046 5.76 10.51 15.13
C GLY A 1046 6.49 9.49 16.03
N PRO A 1047 6.04 9.32 17.29
CA PRO A 1047 6.67 8.44 18.28
C PRO A 1047 6.52 6.94 17.94
N VAL A 1048 7.56 6.14 18.23
CA VAL A 1048 7.57 4.68 18.03
C VAL A 1048 6.56 4.01 18.98
N THR A 1049 5.75 3.09 18.47
CA THR A 1049 4.82 2.28 19.27
C THR A 1049 5.40 0.90 19.55
N LEU A 1050 5.53 0.57 20.83
CA LEU A 1050 5.89 -0.75 21.34
C LEU A 1050 4.65 -1.58 21.67
N GLN A 1051 4.79 -2.89 21.54
CA GLN A 1051 3.83 -3.86 22.02
C GLN A 1051 4.51 -4.97 22.81
N VAL A 1052 3.99 -5.25 24.00
CA VAL A 1052 4.51 -6.30 24.87
C VAL A 1052 3.41 -7.29 25.18
N ASN A 1053 3.58 -8.54 24.77
CA ASN A 1053 2.70 -9.64 25.11
C ASN A 1053 3.31 -10.45 26.26
N ILE A 1054 2.64 -10.45 27.41
CA ILE A 1054 3.03 -11.18 28.61
C ILE A 1054 2.13 -12.39 28.74
N PHE A 1055 2.72 -13.58 28.76
CA PHE A 1055 2.05 -14.84 28.97
C PHE A 1055 2.46 -15.43 30.32
N THR A 1056 1.49 -15.84 31.13
CA THR A 1056 1.72 -16.70 32.30
C THR A 1056 1.10 -18.07 32.05
N ASN A 1057 1.76 -19.14 32.51
CA ASN A 1057 1.36 -20.52 32.22
C ASN A 1057 1.24 -20.81 30.71
N TYR A 1058 2.20 -20.33 29.91
CA TYR A 1058 2.21 -20.46 28.46
C TYR A 1058 2.14 -21.94 28.03
N SER A 1059 1.31 -22.22 27.02
CA SER A 1059 1.00 -23.55 26.50
C SER A 1059 0.38 -24.52 27.52
N ARG A 1060 -0.22 -24.01 28.60
CA ARG A 1060 -0.98 -24.79 29.60
C ARG A 1060 -2.47 -24.43 29.59
N PRO A 1061 -3.36 -25.29 30.12
CA PRO A 1061 -4.81 -25.03 30.12
C PRO A 1061 -5.25 -23.75 30.85
N ASN A 1062 -4.43 -23.22 31.75
CA ASN A 1062 -4.65 -22.01 32.54
C ASN A 1062 -3.79 -20.82 32.06
N GLU A 1063 -3.32 -20.83 30.81
CA GLU A 1063 -2.59 -19.72 30.20
C GLU A 1063 -3.35 -18.39 30.35
N GLN A 1064 -2.63 -17.32 30.69
CA GLN A 1064 -3.14 -15.95 30.64
C GLN A 1064 -2.24 -15.11 29.74
N LYS A 1065 -2.83 -14.42 28.75
CA LYS A 1065 -2.17 -13.43 27.88
C LYS A 1065 -2.59 -12.03 28.31
N LYS A 1066 -1.63 -11.12 28.49
CA LYS A 1066 -1.86 -9.69 28.73
C LYS A 1066 -1.00 -8.87 27.77
N SER A 1067 -1.62 -8.00 26.99
CA SER A 1067 -0.95 -7.19 25.98
C SER A 1067 -0.85 -5.73 26.44
N ILE A 1068 0.31 -5.12 26.19
CA ILE A 1068 0.62 -3.73 26.54
C ILE A 1068 0.98 -2.99 25.26
N THR A 1069 0.55 -1.73 25.14
CA THR A 1069 0.98 -0.85 24.05
C THR A 1069 1.42 0.47 24.63
N MET A 1070 2.61 0.89 24.25
CA MET A 1070 3.25 2.10 24.76
C MET A 1070 3.87 2.87 23.61
N ARG A 1071 3.88 4.20 23.71
CA ARG A 1071 4.62 5.04 22.77
C ARG A 1071 5.84 5.62 23.43
N LEU A 1072 6.93 5.62 22.68
CA LEU A 1072 8.22 6.17 23.10
C LEU A 1072 8.32 7.63 22.69
N ASP A 1073 8.73 8.50 23.62
CA ASP A 1073 9.09 9.88 23.27
C ASP A 1073 10.51 9.94 22.67
N ASN A 1074 10.89 11.09 22.11
CA ASN A 1074 12.14 11.26 21.34
C ASN A 1074 13.42 11.23 22.20
N LYS A 1075 13.39 10.68 23.42
CA LYS A 1075 14.56 10.61 24.31
C LYS A 1075 14.99 9.16 24.48
N LYS A 1076 16.31 8.95 24.50
CA LYS A 1076 16.89 7.70 24.99
C LYS A 1076 16.44 7.52 26.44
N ASP A 1077 15.67 6.48 26.73
CA ASP A 1077 15.17 6.23 28.07
C ASP A 1077 14.96 4.73 28.34
N VAL A 1078 15.04 4.36 29.62
CA VAL A 1078 14.72 3.03 30.14
C VAL A 1078 13.35 3.11 30.78
N LEU A 1079 12.34 2.58 30.10
CA LEU A 1079 10.96 2.67 30.54
C LEU A 1079 10.52 1.36 31.19
N THR A 1080 9.81 1.45 32.31
CA THR A 1080 9.19 0.27 32.93
C THR A 1080 7.84 0.04 32.26
N VAL A 1081 7.66 -1.14 31.66
CA VAL A 1081 6.46 -1.45 30.86
C VAL A 1081 5.43 -2.24 31.65
N GLY A 1082 5.87 -3.02 32.63
CA GLY A 1082 4.96 -3.77 33.51
C GLY A 1082 5.67 -4.56 34.59
N GLU A 1083 4.89 -5.08 35.54
CA GLU A 1083 5.37 -5.96 36.61
C GLU A 1083 4.49 -7.22 36.72
N ILE A 1084 5.13 -8.36 36.97
CA ILE A 1084 4.48 -9.64 37.28
C ILE A 1084 4.81 -10.00 38.72
N GLU A 1085 3.80 -10.26 39.53
CA GLU A 1085 3.94 -10.76 40.91
C GLU A 1085 3.39 -12.19 41.00
N LEU A 1086 4.29 -13.15 41.26
CA LEU A 1086 4.03 -14.60 41.37
C LEU A 1086 4.05 -15.12 42.80
#